data_AF-A0A7Y1BJA4-F1
#
_entry.id   AF-A0A7Y1BJA4-F1
#
_cell.length_a   1.000
_cell.length_b   1.000
_cell.length_c   1.000
_cell.angle_alpha   90.00
_cell.angle_beta   90.00
_cell.angle_gamma   90.00
#
_symmetry.space_group_name_H-M   'P 1'
#
loop_
_entity.id
_entity.type
_entity.pdbx_description
1 polymer ?
#
loop_
_entity_poly.entity_id
_entity_poly.type
_entity_poly.pdbx_seq_one_letter_code
_entity_poly.pdbx_strand_id
1 'polypeptide(L)'
;MVAHLKLVSFNPNPLLSPTTNLRNFVRYCQNELTLWQEESGFSWESAYWPNPSRGARVRFTNLDNAGMHPSVAPSDRELIHPALIDVIKSYLRYRHTLKPHGNLARELQAFRALDKALTEDMDVPDVTDVQFRHFQRAAELVEHMSGRQAILASLLQILALLSEKLIVPAEVIRWQHPYVKEKSYDNVRGSNAPADVKIAKVADQDAFFSIADIFSKPLSQLDDSDIMVTSITALLLSAPMRIGESLRWRTDCLRTDADKNGDPQRYLAYYVPKTRSYTRKGVPTTIAEVAREAIERLISITEEGRRLAVYMETSPKHFYRHSTCPDVPDDQELTRDQVAQALGFMHRKACEDFMRKHTGNYSLTGFTLDSLWEIVLAEHRENNPHFPYQERAQEDLKPLKMSESLMCFRRLQLGARVSTSPVLLAPFNPDFYRKRLDGVVKLDRKNQRPLCFFTKHGFNPLRLNSHSLRHFINRLAKQYGMSIDELTEWSSRASVRQTRTYLHETHDQKLERSSLIMSTKQEHQTLAPVTEEEATSYGYGPFHRSRYGICRRSWRAGPCNKFADCTNCSELLACKGDKIALAAIKGDRDNMVRTFEAARVAIQNGERSASLWMQKATPQIQRLDELVGIMENPDIPDGTPIALTGTDFNHESLIVQDQAAKAGVELLDREKLALEFGGDLIECLKMLV
;
A
#
# COMPACT_ATOMS: atom_id res chain seq x y z
N MET A 1 11.26 -28.60 -28.37
CA MET A 1 11.54 -30.03 -28.60
C MET A 1 10.28 -30.80 -28.30
N VAL A 2 9.89 -31.76 -29.14
CA VAL A 2 8.77 -32.66 -28.87
C VAL A 2 9.16 -33.52 -27.68
N ALA A 3 8.61 -33.23 -26.50
CA ALA A 3 8.87 -34.01 -25.30
C ALA A 3 8.35 -35.42 -25.52
N HIS A 4 9.28 -36.39 -25.65
CA HIS A 4 8.94 -37.78 -25.42
C HIS A 4 8.36 -37.89 -24.01
N LEU A 5 7.03 -38.02 -23.91
CA LEU A 5 6.35 -38.37 -22.67
C LEU A 5 6.73 -39.80 -22.32
N LYS A 6 7.94 -39.99 -21.78
CA LYS A 6 8.30 -41.20 -21.05
C LYS A 6 7.28 -41.28 -19.92
N LEU A 7 6.50 -42.35 -19.87
CA LEU A 7 5.45 -42.52 -18.88
C LEU A 7 6.14 -42.63 -17.51
N VAL A 8 6.15 -41.54 -16.74
CA VAL A 8 6.81 -41.48 -15.43
C VAL A 8 5.88 -42.11 -14.42
N SER A 9 6.18 -43.35 -14.02
CA SER A 9 5.48 -44.04 -12.95
C SER A 9 6.47 -44.81 -12.10
N PHE A 10 6.43 -44.57 -10.79
CA PHE A 10 7.02 -45.45 -9.79
C PHE A 10 5.90 -46.25 -9.12
N ASN A 11 5.92 -47.57 -9.31
CA ASN A 11 4.99 -48.51 -8.70
C ASN A 11 5.65 -49.14 -7.46
N PRO A 12 5.22 -48.79 -6.24
CA PRO A 12 5.77 -49.40 -5.04
C PRO A 12 5.34 -50.87 -4.94
N ASN A 13 6.15 -51.69 -4.27
CA ASN A 13 5.81 -53.10 -4.06
C ASN A 13 5.24 -53.29 -2.65
N PRO A 14 3.97 -53.68 -2.50
CA PRO A 14 3.34 -53.88 -1.18
C PRO A 14 3.92 -55.04 -0.38
N LEU A 15 4.68 -55.94 -1.02
CA LEU A 15 5.38 -57.03 -0.35
C LEU A 15 6.73 -56.60 0.25
N LEU A 16 7.20 -55.40 -0.07
CA LEU A 16 8.47 -54.87 0.45
C LEU A 16 8.24 -53.98 1.67
N SER A 17 9.24 -53.93 2.56
CA SER A 17 9.24 -53.00 3.68
C SER A 17 9.21 -51.54 3.18
N PRO A 18 8.66 -50.60 3.98
CA PRO A 18 8.70 -49.18 3.66
C PRO A 18 10.12 -48.66 3.37
N THR A 19 11.11 -49.11 4.13
CA THR A 19 12.53 -48.77 3.93
C THR A 19 13.06 -49.26 2.57
N THR A 20 12.66 -50.47 2.15
CA THR A 20 13.06 -51.00 0.84
C THR A 20 12.36 -50.24 -0.30
N ASN A 21 11.07 -49.92 -0.16
CA ASN A 21 10.35 -49.09 -1.13
C ASN A 21 10.96 -47.69 -1.23
N LEU A 22 11.38 -47.09 -0.12
CA LEU A 22 12.09 -45.81 -0.10
C LEU A 22 13.39 -45.86 -0.88
N ARG A 23 14.26 -46.86 -0.62
CA ARG A 23 15.52 -47.01 -1.37
C ARG A 23 15.27 -47.18 -2.87
N ASN A 24 14.27 -47.97 -3.24
CA ASN A 24 13.87 -48.15 -4.65
C ASN A 24 13.38 -46.84 -5.27
N PHE A 25 12.59 -46.05 -4.53
CA PHE A 25 12.09 -44.76 -4.97
C PHE A 25 13.21 -43.75 -5.19
N VAL A 26 14.17 -43.67 -4.26
CA VAL A 26 15.34 -42.80 -4.39
C VAL A 26 16.16 -43.18 -5.62
N ARG A 27 16.47 -44.47 -5.78
CA ARG A 27 17.20 -44.99 -6.94
C ARG A 27 16.50 -44.67 -8.27
N TYR A 28 15.18 -44.84 -8.32
CA TYR A 28 14.38 -44.49 -9.49
C TYR A 28 14.48 -42.98 -9.80
N CYS A 29 14.30 -42.13 -8.79
CA CYS A 29 14.35 -40.68 -8.97
C CYS A 29 15.73 -40.17 -9.38
N GLN A 30 16.80 -40.80 -8.90
CA GLN A 30 18.18 -40.45 -9.25
C GLN A 30 18.53 -40.88 -10.68
N ASN A 31 18.21 -42.13 -11.04
CA ASN A 31 18.75 -42.77 -12.24
C ASN A 31 17.81 -42.74 -13.45
N GLU A 32 16.49 -42.79 -13.25
CA GLU A 32 15.51 -42.93 -14.34
C GLU A 32 14.88 -41.61 -14.79
N LEU A 33 14.82 -40.62 -13.90
CA LEU A 33 14.28 -39.30 -14.21
C LEU A 33 15.34 -38.42 -14.87
N THR A 34 14.93 -37.64 -15.87
CA THR A 34 15.82 -36.72 -16.61
C THR A 34 15.65 -35.25 -16.22
N LEU A 35 14.64 -34.92 -15.39
CA LEU A 35 14.39 -33.54 -14.98
C LEU A 35 15.66 -32.91 -14.38
N TRP A 36 16.00 -31.72 -14.89
CA TRP A 36 17.18 -30.89 -14.57
C TRP A 36 18.55 -31.42 -14.99
N GLN A 37 18.67 -32.58 -15.66
CA GLN A 37 19.98 -33.09 -16.08
C GLN A 37 20.70 -32.17 -17.06
N GLU A 38 19.96 -31.47 -17.91
CA GLU A 38 20.51 -30.54 -18.90
C GLU A 38 20.76 -29.13 -18.33
N GLU A 39 20.34 -28.84 -17.09
CA GLU A 39 20.51 -27.53 -16.47
C GLU A 39 21.94 -27.39 -15.90
N SER A 40 22.64 -26.31 -16.26
CA SER A 40 24.02 -26.07 -15.81
C SER A 40 24.11 -26.02 -14.28
N GLY A 41 25.02 -26.80 -13.70
CA GLY A 41 25.24 -26.85 -12.26
C GLY A 41 24.32 -27.82 -11.49
N PHE A 42 23.52 -28.61 -12.19
CA PHE A 42 22.83 -29.76 -11.58
C PHE A 42 23.83 -30.91 -11.35
N SER A 43 23.88 -31.40 -10.12
CA SER A 43 24.49 -32.67 -9.74
C SER A 43 23.68 -33.25 -8.59
N TRP A 44 23.43 -34.56 -8.60
CA TRP A 44 22.62 -35.19 -7.56
C TRP A 44 23.21 -34.94 -6.16
N GLU A 45 24.53 -35.09 -6.01
CA GLU A 45 25.25 -34.91 -4.74
C GLU A 45 25.38 -33.45 -4.31
N SER A 46 25.13 -32.49 -5.21
CA SER A 46 25.28 -31.08 -4.90
C SER A 46 24.36 -30.63 -3.75
N ALA A 47 24.89 -29.78 -2.88
CA ALA A 47 24.12 -29.02 -1.90
C ALA A 47 23.19 -27.96 -2.55
N TYR A 48 23.35 -27.75 -3.86
CA TYR A 48 22.65 -26.75 -4.65
C TYR A 48 22.04 -27.37 -5.89
N TRP A 49 20.75 -27.15 -6.11
CA TRP A 49 20.10 -27.45 -7.39
C TRP A 49 19.67 -26.17 -8.10
N PRO A 50 19.66 -26.14 -9.44
CA PRO A 50 19.05 -25.06 -10.18
C PRO A 50 17.55 -24.99 -9.86
N ASN A 51 16.98 -23.78 -9.88
CA ASN A 51 15.53 -23.55 -9.80
C ASN A 51 15.07 -22.84 -11.07
N PRO A 52 14.70 -23.61 -12.11
CA PRO A 52 14.31 -23.07 -13.40
C PRO A 52 13.16 -22.07 -13.32
N SER A 53 12.21 -22.28 -12.40
CA SER A 53 11.01 -21.47 -12.27
C SER A 53 11.24 -20.07 -11.67
N ARG A 54 12.40 -19.83 -11.03
CA ARG A 54 12.69 -18.54 -10.38
C ARG A 54 14.03 -17.92 -10.75
N GLY A 55 14.80 -18.53 -11.66
CA GLY A 55 16.14 -18.06 -12.01
C GLY A 55 17.08 -18.00 -10.80
N ALA A 56 16.92 -18.95 -9.87
CA ALA A 56 17.62 -18.97 -8.59
C ALA A 56 18.22 -20.36 -8.33
N ARG A 57 18.98 -20.51 -7.24
CA ARG A 57 19.45 -21.81 -6.74
C ARG A 57 18.65 -22.22 -5.51
N VAL A 58 18.32 -23.49 -5.42
CA VAL A 58 17.77 -24.11 -4.22
C VAL A 58 18.92 -24.69 -3.42
N ARG A 59 18.90 -24.46 -2.11
CA ARG A 59 19.95 -24.88 -1.19
C ARG A 59 19.38 -25.82 -0.15
N PHE A 60 19.91 -27.04 -0.06
CA PHE A 60 19.43 -28.06 0.88
C PHE A 60 19.99 -27.84 2.30
N THR A 61 19.89 -26.61 2.81
CA THR A 61 20.23 -26.29 4.20
C THR A 61 19.13 -26.75 5.15
N ASN A 62 19.48 -27.06 6.40
CA ASN A 62 18.51 -27.37 7.45
C ASN A 62 17.68 -26.13 7.85
N LEU A 63 16.71 -26.31 8.76
CA LEU A 63 15.77 -25.26 9.15
C LEU A 63 16.48 -24.03 9.74
N ASP A 64 17.42 -24.24 10.65
CA ASP A 64 18.14 -23.18 11.38
C ASP A 64 18.98 -22.33 10.40
N ASN A 65 19.44 -22.93 9.31
CA ASN A 65 20.26 -22.31 8.27
C ASN A 65 19.48 -21.96 6.99
N ALA A 66 18.15 -21.92 7.05
CA ALA A 66 17.30 -21.59 5.90
C ALA A 66 17.52 -20.14 5.39
N GLY A 67 17.91 -19.23 6.28
CA GLY A 67 18.14 -17.81 6.01
C GLY A 67 19.57 -17.43 5.60
N MET A 68 20.48 -18.40 5.48
CA MET A 68 21.90 -18.16 5.19
C MET A 68 22.09 -17.29 3.92
N HIS A 69 23.05 -16.36 3.94
CA HIS A 69 23.30 -15.46 2.80
C HIS A 69 23.65 -16.25 1.52
N PRO A 70 23.14 -15.87 0.32
CA PRO A 70 23.34 -16.63 -0.92
C PRO A 70 24.79 -16.87 -1.37
N SER A 71 25.72 -16.02 -0.92
CA SER A 71 27.15 -16.14 -1.25
C SER A 71 27.93 -17.07 -0.33
N VAL A 72 27.34 -17.50 0.79
CA VAL A 72 28.01 -18.35 1.77
C VAL A 72 27.74 -19.82 1.43
N ALA A 73 28.80 -20.62 1.41
CA ALA A 73 28.68 -22.06 1.24
C ALA A 73 28.35 -22.73 2.58
N PRO A 74 27.29 -23.57 2.65
CA PRO A 74 26.97 -24.30 3.87
C PRO A 74 27.99 -25.41 4.08
N SER A 75 28.37 -25.61 5.34
CA SER A 75 29.08 -26.80 5.82
C SER A 75 28.12 -27.97 5.99
N ASP A 76 28.65 -29.19 6.14
CA ASP A 76 27.84 -30.41 6.24
C ASP A 76 26.83 -30.38 7.39
N ARG A 77 27.18 -29.77 8.52
CA ARG A 77 26.29 -29.58 9.68
C ARG A 77 25.16 -28.56 9.44
N GLU A 78 25.28 -27.71 8.42
CA GLU A 78 24.28 -26.70 8.03
C GLU A 78 23.36 -27.22 6.92
N LEU A 79 23.66 -28.39 6.37
CA LEU A 79 22.81 -29.12 5.43
C LEU A 79 21.71 -29.89 6.16
N ILE A 80 20.70 -30.29 5.38
CA ILE A 80 19.70 -31.26 5.81
C ILE A 80 20.39 -32.58 6.14
N HIS A 81 19.87 -33.31 7.13
CA HIS A 81 20.49 -34.53 7.60
C HIS A 81 20.73 -35.53 6.45
N PRO A 82 21.91 -36.19 6.37
CA PRO A 82 22.24 -37.13 5.28
C PRO A 82 21.20 -38.24 5.06
N ALA A 83 20.56 -38.71 6.12
CA ALA A 83 19.50 -39.73 6.02
C ALA A 83 18.21 -39.24 5.31
N LEU A 84 18.00 -37.92 5.21
CA LEU A 84 16.78 -37.34 4.63
C LEU A 84 17.02 -36.57 3.33
N ILE A 85 18.23 -36.07 3.08
CA ILE A 85 18.49 -35.20 1.92
C ILE A 85 18.12 -35.85 0.58
N ASP A 86 18.42 -37.14 0.40
CA ASP A 86 18.09 -37.88 -0.82
C ASP A 86 16.60 -38.16 -0.95
N VAL A 87 15.89 -38.33 0.16
CA VAL A 87 14.42 -38.46 0.17
C VAL A 87 13.78 -37.18 -0.36
N ILE A 88 14.25 -36.03 0.10
CA ILE A 88 13.75 -34.71 -0.28
C ILE A 88 14.05 -34.44 -1.75
N LYS A 89 15.30 -34.68 -2.17
CA LYS A 89 15.74 -34.60 -3.57
C LYS A 89 14.86 -35.46 -4.48
N SER A 90 14.57 -36.70 -4.07
CA SER A 90 13.72 -37.64 -4.79
C SER A 90 12.27 -37.15 -4.92
N TYR A 91 11.66 -36.71 -3.81
CA TYR A 91 10.32 -36.13 -3.84
C TYR A 91 10.25 -34.93 -4.78
N LEU A 92 11.17 -33.97 -4.63
CA LEU A 92 11.14 -32.72 -5.41
C LEU A 92 11.30 -33.03 -6.90
N ARG A 93 12.24 -33.90 -7.27
CA ARG A 93 12.45 -34.28 -8.66
C ARG A 93 11.23 -35.01 -9.24
N TYR A 94 10.72 -36.03 -8.55
CA TYR A 94 9.56 -36.81 -9.00
C TYR A 94 8.29 -35.94 -9.14
N ARG A 95 7.99 -35.12 -8.14
CA ARG A 95 6.78 -34.29 -8.14
C ARG A 95 6.80 -33.26 -9.26
N HIS A 96 7.95 -32.64 -9.51
CA HIS A 96 8.12 -31.65 -10.57
C HIS A 96 8.23 -32.29 -11.96
N THR A 97 8.61 -33.56 -12.06
CA THR A 97 8.49 -34.32 -13.33
C THR A 97 7.02 -34.55 -13.68
N LEU A 98 6.19 -34.96 -12.71
CA LEU A 98 4.76 -35.20 -12.95
C LEU A 98 3.98 -33.92 -13.20
N LYS A 99 4.27 -32.86 -12.44
CA LYS A 99 3.56 -31.58 -12.53
C LYS A 99 4.51 -30.42 -12.22
N PRO A 100 5.17 -29.85 -13.25
CA PRO A 100 6.05 -28.70 -13.07
C PRO A 100 5.31 -27.51 -12.42
N HIS A 101 5.87 -26.92 -11.36
CA HIS A 101 5.25 -25.78 -10.68
C HIS A 101 6.24 -24.95 -9.83
N GLY A 102 5.90 -23.70 -9.48
CA GLY A 102 6.83 -22.75 -8.84
C GLY A 102 6.94 -22.79 -7.30
N ASN A 103 6.53 -23.88 -6.64
CA ASN A 103 6.46 -23.97 -5.16
C ASN A 103 7.64 -24.68 -4.50
N LEU A 104 8.69 -25.02 -5.25
CA LEU A 104 9.85 -25.80 -4.77
C LEU A 104 10.42 -25.26 -3.44
N ALA A 105 10.62 -23.94 -3.32
CA ALA A 105 11.13 -23.33 -2.08
C ALA A 105 10.22 -23.53 -0.86
N ARG A 106 8.89 -23.61 -1.07
CA ARG A 106 7.92 -23.86 -0.01
C ARG A 106 7.90 -25.34 0.39
N GLU A 107 7.98 -26.24 -0.59
CA GLU A 107 8.08 -27.68 -0.34
C GLU A 107 9.36 -28.00 0.44
N LEU A 108 10.50 -27.41 0.04
CA LEU A 108 11.74 -27.55 0.78
C LEU A 108 11.62 -27.00 2.21
N GLN A 109 10.92 -25.89 2.41
CA GLN A 109 10.70 -25.36 3.77
C GLN A 109 9.86 -26.30 4.63
N ALA A 110 8.88 -27.00 4.04
CA ALA A 110 8.11 -28.02 4.74
C ALA A 110 9.00 -29.20 5.15
N PHE A 111 9.88 -29.65 4.24
CA PHE A 111 10.85 -30.70 4.57
C PHE A 111 11.86 -30.28 5.63
N ARG A 112 12.36 -29.03 5.62
CA ARG A 112 13.23 -28.52 6.69
C ARG A 112 12.58 -28.60 8.07
N ALA A 113 11.29 -28.28 8.15
CA ALA A 113 10.53 -28.41 9.39
C ALA A 113 10.38 -29.87 9.82
N LEU A 114 10.14 -30.78 8.88
CA LEU A 114 10.05 -32.22 9.16
C LEU A 114 11.41 -32.82 9.56
N ASP A 115 12.49 -32.45 8.87
CA ASP A 115 13.88 -32.85 9.16
C ASP A 115 14.28 -32.42 10.58
N LYS A 116 14.00 -31.17 10.94
CA LYS A 116 14.24 -30.68 12.31
C LYS A 116 13.40 -31.44 13.34
N ALA A 117 12.13 -31.71 13.06
CA ALA A 117 11.27 -32.45 13.98
C ALA A 117 11.74 -33.91 14.19
N LEU A 118 12.27 -34.55 13.16
CA LEU A 118 12.80 -35.92 13.25
C LEU A 118 14.16 -35.96 13.96
N THR A 119 15.05 -35.01 13.67
CA THR A 119 16.37 -34.92 14.33
C THR A 119 16.30 -34.53 15.80
N GLU A 120 15.20 -33.90 16.24
CA GLU A 120 14.94 -33.65 17.66
C GLU A 120 14.42 -34.89 18.42
N ASP A 121 13.81 -35.85 17.72
CA ASP A 121 13.20 -37.05 18.32
C ASP A 121 14.06 -38.32 18.19
N MET A 122 14.89 -38.39 17.14
CA MET A 122 15.66 -39.57 16.75
C MET A 122 17.14 -39.24 16.58
N ASP A 123 18.02 -40.14 17.06
CA ASP A 123 19.47 -40.04 16.84
C ASP A 123 19.82 -40.05 15.35
N VAL A 124 19.10 -40.89 14.57
CA VAL A 124 19.16 -40.90 13.11
C VAL A 124 17.74 -40.74 12.59
N PRO A 125 17.41 -39.63 11.91
CA PRO A 125 16.05 -39.38 11.43
C PRO A 125 15.67 -40.39 10.34
N ASP A 126 14.52 -41.04 10.53
CA ASP A 126 13.94 -41.98 9.57
C ASP A 126 12.55 -41.50 9.14
N VAL A 127 12.38 -41.22 7.83
CA VAL A 127 11.09 -40.79 7.28
C VAL A 127 10.04 -41.91 7.31
N THR A 128 10.45 -43.18 7.36
CA THR A 128 9.53 -44.33 7.34
C THR A 128 8.85 -44.58 8.70
N ASP A 129 9.43 -44.08 9.79
CA ASP A 129 8.87 -44.12 11.15
C ASP A 129 8.31 -42.75 11.60
N VAL A 130 7.73 -42.00 10.65
CA VAL A 130 7.07 -40.74 10.98
C VAL A 130 5.79 -40.96 11.79
N GLN A 131 5.66 -40.24 12.89
CA GLN A 131 4.51 -40.29 13.78
C GLN A 131 3.85 -38.91 13.90
N PHE A 132 2.63 -38.89 14.45
CA PHE A 132 1.84 -37.66 14.62
C PHE A 132 2.61 -36.54 15.34
N ARG A 133 3.44 -36.89 16.35
CA ARG A 133 4.26 -35.92 17.10
C ARG A 133 5.22 -35.13 16.21
N HIS A 134 5.78 -35.74 15.16
CA HIS A 134 6.70 -35.05 14.25
C HIS A 134 5.98 -33.98 13.42
N PHE A 135 4.73 -34.23 13.00
CA PHE A 135 3.97 -33.25 12.23
C PHE A 135 3.47 -32.10 13.10
N GLN A 136 3.10 -32.40 14.35
CA GLN A 136 2.78 -31.38 15.34
C GLN A 136 4.00 -30.50 15.61
N ARG A 137 5.17 -31.11 15.82
CA ARG A 137 6.42 -30.38 16.03
C ARG A 137 6.80 -29.53 14.82
N ALA A 138 6.67 -30.06 13.60
CA ALA A 138 6.87 -29.29 12.38
C ALA A 138 5.92 -28.08 12.28
N ALA A 139 4.68 -28.18 12.79
CA ALA A 139 3.73 -27.08 12.82
C ALA A 139 4.11 -25.96 13.80
N GLU A 140 4.68 -26.33 14.95
CA GLU A 140 5.24 -25.39 15.93
C GLU A 140 6.45 -24.65 15.35
N LEU A 141 7.38 -25.39 14.74
CA LEU A 141 8.61 -24.84 14.17
C LEU A 141 8.35 -23.77 13.09
N VAL A 142 7.23 -23.83 12.38
CA VAL A 142 6.87 -22.86 11.33
C VAL A 142 5.88 -21.78 11.78
N GLU A 143 5.45 -21.78 13.04
CA GLU A 143 4.36 -20.91 13.51
C GLU A 143 4.64 -19.40 13.33
N HIS A 144 5.88 -19.00 13.56
CA HIS A 144 6.34 -17.62 13.40
C HIS A 144 6.44 -17.18 11.93
N MET A 145 6.38 -18.12 10.98
CA MET A 145 6.54 -17.83 9.55
C MET A 145 5.24 -17.31 8.94
N SER A 146 5.33 -16.25 8.12
CA SER A 146 4.18 -15.67 7.42
C SER A 146 3.45 -16.64 6.47
N GLY A 147 4.16 -17.67 5.98
CA GLY A 147 3.66 -18.69 5.07
C GLY A 147 3.23 -20.01 5.71
N ARG A 148 3.15 -20.09 7.05
CA ARG A 148 2.93 -21.33 7.82
C ARG A 148 1.83 -22.25 7.31
N GLN A 149 0.64 -21.73 7.00
CA GLN A 149 -0.47 -22.54 6.49
C GLN A 149 -0.11 -23.18 5.15
N ALA A 150 0.49 -22.41 4.24
CA ALA A 150 0.89 -22.93 2.93
C ALA A 150 2.03 -23.96 3.05
N ILE A 151 2.96 -23.75 3.98
CA ILE A 151 4.04 -24.70 4.28
C ILE A 151 3.47 -26.03 4.78
N LEU A 152 2.54 -26.00 5.73
CA LEU A 152 1.91 -27.22 6.24
C LEU A 152 0.97 -27.90 5.23
N ALA A 153 0.33 -27.12 4.35
CA ALA A 153 -0.40 -27.70 3.21
C ALA A 153 0.55 -28.44 2.25
N SER A 154 1.77 -27.93 2.02
CA SER A 154 2.81 -28.65 1.28
C SER A 154 3.29 -29.89 2.03
N LEU A 155 3.41 -29.84 3.37
CA LEU A 155 3.74 -31.02 4.18
C LEU A 155 2.71 -32.15 4.01
N LEU A 156 1.41 -31.81 4.01
CA LEU A 156 0.34 -32.80 3.75
C LEU A 156 0.44 -33.43 2.36
N GLN A 157 0.80 -32.64 1.33
CA GLN A 157 1.02 -33.16 -0.02
C GLN A 157 2.23 -34.08 -0.11
N ILE A 158 3.30 -33.75 0.61
CA ILE A 158 4.50 -34.58 0.75
C ILE A 158 4.12 -35.93 1.36
N LEU A 159 3.43 -35.91 2.50
CA LEU A 159 3.00 -37.12 3.21
C LEU A 159 2.07 -37.98 2.36
N ALA A 160 1.13 -37.37 1.64
CA ALA A 160 0.23 -38.09 0.74
C ALA A 160 1.00 -38.81 -0.39
N LEU A 161 1.98 -38.16 -1.01
CA LEU A 161 2.78 -38.77 -2.07
C LEU A 161 3.65 -39.91 -1.53
N LEU A 162 4.34 -39.70 -0.40
CA LEU A 162 5.16 -40.74 0.22
C LEU A 162 4.29 -41.94 0.66
N SER A 163 3.06 -41.69 1.09
CA SER A 163 2.11 -42.74 1.46
C SER A 163 1.65 -43.53 0.22
N GLU A 164 1.34 -42.85 -0.88
CA GLU A 164 1.04 -43.48 -2.18
C GLU A 164 2.20 -44.39 -2.64
N LYS A 165 3.45 -44.05 -2.26
CA LYS A 165 4.64 -44.85 -2.58
C LYS A 165 4.98 -45.92 -1.54
N LEU A 166 4.08 -46.19 -0.60
CA LEU A 166 4.26 -47.17 0.49
C LEU A 166 5.54 -46.94 1.32
N ILE A 167 5.94 -45.67 1.46
CA ILE A 167 7.12 -45.24 2.24
C ILE A 167 6.71 -44.82 3.66
N VAL A 168 5.53 -44.20 3.81
CA VAL A 168 4.97 -43.80 5.09
C VAL A 168 3.57 -44.39 5.28
N PRO A 169 3.14 -44.64 6.53
CA PRO A 169 1.83 -45.22 6.82
C PRO A 169 0.67 -44.40 6.26
N ALA A 170 -0.45 -45.03 5.91
CA ALA A 170 -1.62 -44.34 5.34
C ALA A 170 -2.28 -43.38 6.34
N GLU A 171 -2.10 -43.62 7.64
CA GLU A 171 -2.66 -42.84 8.73
C GLU A 171 -2.19 -41.38 8.73
N VAL A 172 -0.99 -41.10 8.18
CA VAL A 172 -0.43 -39.74 8.12
C VAL A 172 -1.32 -38.77 7.35
N ILE A 173 -2.09 -39.25 6.37
CA ILE A 173 -2.97 -38.42 5.54
C ILE A 173 -4.22 -37.97 6.29
N ARG A 174 -4.53 -38.60 7.43
CA ARG A 174 -5.66 -38.22 8.29
C ARG A 174 -5.35 -37.00 9.15
N TRP A 175 -4.07 -36.65 9.31
CA TRP A 175 -3.68 -35.46 10.04
C TRP A 175 -4.15 -34.19 9.32
N GLN A 176 -4.63 -33.22 10.09
CA GLN A 176 -4.96 -31.89 9.60
C GLN A 176 -4.11 -30.85 10.31
N HIS A 177 -3.59 -29.87 9.56
CA HIS A 177 -2.80 -28.80 10.14
C HIS A 177 -3.65 -27.88 11.03
N PRO A 178 -3.09 -27.22 12.05
CA PRO A 178 -3.85 -26.39 13.00
C PRO A 178 -4.43 -25.10 12.42
N TYR A 179 -3.96 -24.63 11.24
CA TYR A 179 -4.39 -23.39 10.60
C TYR A 179 -5.69 -23.54 9.79
N VAL A 180 -6.72 -24.10 10.42
CA VAL A 180 -8.08 -24.23 9.88
C VAL A 180 -9.04 -23.32 10.63
N LYS A 181 -10.26 -23.13 10.10
CA LYS A 181 -11.31 -22.31 10.72
C LYS A 181 -10.75 -20.95 11.18
N GLU A 182 -10.91 -20.57 12.45
CA GLU A 182 -10.48 -19.27 13.02
C GLU A 182 -8.99 -18.98 12.81
N LYS A 183 -8.13 -20.01 12.83
CA LYS A 183 -6.68 -19.87 12.62
C LYS A 183 -6.27 -19.85 11.14
N SER A 184 -7.23 -19.99 10.22
CA SER A 184 -6.96 -19.95 8.78
C SER A 184 -6.54 -18.57 8.31
N TYR A 185 -5.79 -18.50 7.22
CA TYR A 185 -5.39 -17.27 6.59
C TYR A 185 -6.58 -16.35 6.33
N ASP A 186 -7.73 -16.88 5.91
CA ASP A 186 -8.90 -16.07 5.58
C ASP A 186 -9.48 -15.35 6.80
N ASN A 187 -9.47 -15.99 7.97
CA ASN A 187 -9.97 -15.42 9.22
C ASN A 187 -8.93 -14.59 9.97
N VAL A 188 -7.63 -14.80 9.74
CA VAL A 188 -6.58 -13.99 10.41
C VAL A 188 -6.11 -12.81 9.55
N ARG A 189 -6.00 -13.00 8.23
CA ARG A 189 -5.41 -12.02 7.29
C ARG A 189 -6.19 -11.81 6.00
N GLY A 190 -7.13 -12.66 5.64
CA GLY A 190 -7.88 -12.59 4.38
C GLY A 190 -9.20 -11.85 4.50
N SER A 191 -10.22 -12.35 3.82
CA SER A 191 -11.53 -11.68 3.70
C SER A 191 -12.28 -11.54 5.02
N ASN A 192 -12.07 -12.46 5.96
CA ASN A 192 -12.71 -12.49 7.27
C ASN A 192 -11.80 -11.97 8.40
N ALA A 193 -10.65 -11.37 8.05
CA ALA A 193 -9.73 -10.82 9.05
C ALA A 193 -10.40 -9.77 9.96
N PRO A 194 -9.93 -9.64 11.21
CA PRO A 194 -10.38 -8.58 12.13
C PRO A 194 -10.20 -7.18 11.53
N ALA A 195 -10.97 -6.21 12.02
CA ALA A 195 -11.06 -4.87 11.45
C ALA A 195 -9.72 -4.11 11.52
N ASP A 196 -9.01 -4.21 12.63
CA ASP A 196 -7.66 -3.67 12.86
C ASP A 196 -6.64 -4.18 11.83
N VAL A 197 -6.62 -5.49 11.54
CA VAL A 197 -5.74 -6.09 10.53
C VAL A 197 -6.06 -5.55 9.12
N LYS A 198 -7.31 -5.24 8.85
CA LYS A 198 -7.75 -4.65 7.58
C LYS A 198 -7.43 -3.17 7.49
N ILE A 199 -7.59 -2.41 8.59
CA ILE A 199 -7.22 -0.99 8.69
C ILE A 199 -5.72 -0.82 8.43
N ALA A 200 -4.88 -1.71 8.96
CA ALA A 200 -3.43 -1.69 8.71
C ALA A 200 -3.02 -1.91 7.24
N LYS A 201 -3.96 -2.29 6.34
CA LYS A 201 -3.73 -2.40 4.88
C LYS A 201 -4.18 -1.17 4.11
N VAL A 202 -4.87 -0.23 4.76
CA VAL A 202 -5.29 1.03 4.15
C VAL A 202 -4.03 1.80 3.78
N ALA A 203 -4.05 2.43 2.61
CA ALA A 203 -2.93 3.24 2.17
C ALA A 203 -2.86 4.53 2.99
N ASP A 204 -1.64 4.88 3.39
CA ASP A 204 -1.34 6.13 4.07
C ASP A 204 -1.63 7.33 3.14
N GLN A 205 -2.49 8.23 3.60
CA GLN A 205 -2.94 9.36 2.80
C GLN A 205 -1.87 10.43 2.64
N ASP A 206 -1.03 10.64 3.66
CA ASP A 206 0.09 11.58 3.58
C ASP A 206 1.12 11.07 2.57
N ALA A 207 1.28 9.75 2.47
CA ALA A 207 2.16 9.14 1.47
C ALA A 207 1.64 9.41 0.04
N PHE A 208 0.32 9.44 -0.18
CA PHE A 208 -0.26 9.80 -1.47
C PHE A 208 0.01 11.25 -1.83
N PHE A 209 -0.32 12.17 -0.93
CA PHE A 209 -0.15 13.59 -1.21
C PHE A 209 1.33 13.94 -1.40
N SER A 210 2.23 13.30 -0.65
CA SER A 210 3.68 13.45 -0.86
C SER A 210 4.11 13.01 -2.26
N ILE A 211 3.63 11.87 -2.77
CA ILE A 211 3.97 11.40 -4.12
C ILE A 211 3.32 12.30 -5.19
N ALA A 212 2.09 12.75 -4.97
CA ALA A 212 1.39 13.65 -5.88
C ALA A 212 2.08 15.02 -5.98
N ASP A 213 2.58 15.56 -4.85
CA ASP A 213 3.38 16.78 -4.82
C ASP A 213 4.65 16.63 -5.66
N ILE A 214 5.37 15.51 -5.55
CA ILE A 214 6.56 15.26 -6.39
C ILE A 214 6.19 15.03 -7.86
N PHE A 215 5.06 14.37 -8.15
CA PHE A 215 4.60 14.20 -9.52
C PHE A 215 4.27 15.53 -10.20
N SER A 216 3.80 16.53 -9.46
CA SER A 216 3.46 17.85 -10.00
C SER A 216 4.69 18.71 -10.35
N LYS A 217 5.88 18.36 -9.84
CA LYS A 217 7.12 19.10 -10.08
C LYS A 217 7.60 18.98 -11.54
N PRO A 218 8.33 20.00 -12.05
CA PRO A 218 8.98 19.93 -13.35
C PRO A 218 10.01 18.80 -13.43
N LEU A 219 10.12 18.15 -14.59
CA LEU A 219 11.07 17.04 -14.81
C LEU A 219 12.54 17.43 -14.53
N SER A 220 12.90 18.70 -14.70
CA SER A 220 14.25 19.20 -14.38
C SER A 220 14.63 19.09 -12.91
N GLN A 221 13.65 18.89 -12.02
CA GLN A 221 13.86 18.72 -10.58
C GLN A 221 13.80 17.25 -10.13
N LEU A 222 13.52 16.32 -11.05
CA LEU A 222 13.30 14.91 -10.75
C LEU A 222 14.42 14.06 -11.37
N ASP A 223 14.87 13.04 -10.64
CA ASP A 223 15.72 12.00 -11.24
C ASP A 223 14.88 10.82 -11.77
N ASP A 224 15.51 9.95 -12.55
CA ASP A 224 14.85 8.76 -13.14
C ASP A 224 14.18 7.87 -12.08
N SER A 225 14.72 7.81 -10.86
CA SER A 225 14.12 7.05 -9.77
C SER A 225 12.85 7.72 -9.25
N ASP A 226 12.81 9.05 -9.17
CA ASP A 226 11.60 9.78 -8.79
C ASP A 226 10.52 9.59 -9.84
N ILE A 227 10.88 9.79 -11.11
CA ILE A 227 9.96 9.62 -12.25
C ILE A 227 9.38 8.20 -12.27
N MET A 228 10.23 7.17 -12.09
CA MET A 228 9.78 5.79 -11.99
C MET A 228 8.78 5.58 -10.84
N VAL A 229 9.09 6.09 -9.63
CA VAL A 229 8.21 5.93 -8.46
C VAL A 229 6.89 6.65 -8.65
N THR A 230 6.90 7.92 -9.07
CA THR A 230 5.69 8.72 -9.21
C THR A 230 4.81 8.21 -10.35
N SER A 231 5.39 7.88 -11.51
CA SER A 231 4.64 7.40 -12.67
C SER A 231 4.06 6.01 -12.46
N ILE A 232 4.82 5.06 -11.86
CA ILE A 232 4.26 3.75 -11.52
C ILE A 232 3.13 3.91 -10.49
N THR A 233 3.28 4.79 -9.49
CA THR A 233 2.22 5.02 -8.50
C THR A 233 0.95 5.58 -9.15
N ALA A 234 1.09 6.56 -10.04
CA ALA A 234 -0.02 7.11 -10.83
C ALA A 234 -0.74 6.01 -11.62
N LEU A 235 -0.01 5.16 -12.35
CA LEU A 235 -0.61 4.06 -13.12
C LEU A 235 -1.27 3.00 -12.25
N LEU A 236 -0.69 2.69 -11.09
CA LEU A 236 -1.28 1.79 -10.11
C LEU A 236 -2.52 2.39 -9.46
N LEU A 237 -2.70 3.72 -9.46
CA LEU A 237 -3.91 4.45 -9.06
C LEU A 237 -4.96 4.58 -10.18
N SER A 238 -4.54 4.51 -11.44
CA SER A 238 -5.42 4.59 -12.61
C SER A 238 -6.18 3.29 -12.89
N ALA A 239 -5.64 2.13 -12.51
CA ALA A 239 -6.32 0.84 -12.62
C ALA A 239 -5.80 -0.17 -11.58
N PRO A 240 -6.63 -1.13 -11.13
CA PRO A 240 -6.22 -2.14 -10.15
C PRO A 240 -5.23 -3.14 -10.76
N MET A 241 -3.95 -3.00 -10.39
CA MET A 241 -2.85 -3.75 -11.01
C MET A 241 -1.85 -4.30 -10.00
N ARG A 242 -1.15 -5.39 -10.34
CA ARG A 242 0.05 -5.83 -9.60
C ARG A 242 1.28 -5.10 -10.11
N ILE A 243 2.19 -4.74 -9.20
CA ILE A 243 3.46 -4.15 -9.60
C ILE A 243 4.22 -5.05 -10.60
N GLY A 244 4.14 -6.38 -10.44
CA GLY A 244 4.73 -7.32 -11.39
C GLY A 244 4.09 -7.30 -12.79
N GLU A 245 2.88 -6.77 -12.95
CA GLU A 245 2.24 -6.60 -14.26
C GLU A 245 2.87 -5.43 -15.06
N SER A 246 3.67 -4.55 -14.41
CA SER A 246 4.40 -3.48 -15.11
C SER A 246 5.41 -3.98 -16.15
N LEU A 247 5.92 -5.20 -15.99
CA LEU A 247 6.79 -5.88 -16.96
C LEU A 247 6.08 -6.25 -18.27
N ARG A 248 4.76 -6.03 -18.35
CA ARG A 248 3.92 -6.30 -19.53
C ARG A 248 3.42 -5.03 -20.22
N TRP A 249 3.84 -3.87 -19.76
CA TRP A 249 3.53 -2.61 -20.43
C TRP A 249 4.43 -2.40 -21.64
N ARG A 250 3.80 -2.12 -22.77
CA ARG A 250 4.42 -1.54 -23.96
C ARG A 250 4.33 -0.01 -23.90
N THR A 251 5.05 0.68 -24.77
CA THR A 251 4.97 2.15 -24.89
C THR A 251 3.57 2.62 -25.31
N ASP A 252 2.83 1.79 -26.06
CA ASP A 252 1.46 2.04 -26.51
C ASP A 252 0.38 1.41 -25.60
N CYS A 253 0.71 1.12 -24.34
CA CYS A 253 -0.21 0.39 -23.45
C CYS A 253 -1.45 1.21 -23.04
N LEU A 254 -1.43 2.54 -23.11
CA LEU A 254 -2.62 3.37 -22.92
C LEU A 254 -3.28 3.61 -24.27
N ARG A 255 -4.45 3.02 -24.47
CA ARG A 255 -5.23 3.10 -25.70
C ARG A 255 -6.55 3.80 -25.44
N THR A 256 -7.17 4.27 -26.50
CA THR A 256 -8.46 4.98 -26.48
C THR A 256 -9.39 4.29 -27.46
N ASP A 257 -10.60 3.96 -27.02
CA ASP A 257 -11.72 3.51 -27.87
C ASP A 257 -12.97 4.31 -27.50
N ALA A 258 -14.00 4.27 -28.36
CA ALA A 258 -15.33 4.78 -28.01
C ALA A 258 -16.03 3.84 -27.02
N ASP A 259 -16.66 4.40 -26.00
CA ASP A 259 -17.51 3.66 -25.09
C ASP A 259 -18.90 3.37 -25.70
N LYS A 260 -19.80 2.80 -24.90
CA LYS A 260 -21.18 2.48 -25.33
C LYS A 260 -22.01 3.70 -25.77
N ASN A 261 -21.61 4.90 -25.35
CA ASN A 261 -22.27 6.16 -25.69
C ASN A 261 -21.56 6.89 -26.86
N GLY A 262 -20.43 6.35 -27.34
CA GLY A 262 -19.60 6.99 -28.35
C GLY A 262 -18.51 7.92 -27.79
N ASP A 263 -18.39 8.03 -26.46
CA ASP A 263 -17.44 8.92 -25.81
C ASP A 263 -16.04 8.29 -25.73
N PRO A 264 -14.95 9.08 -25.85
CA PRO A 264 -13.59 8.56 -25.80
C PRO A 264 -13.24 8.03 -24.40
N GLN A 265 -13.01 6.72 -24.29
CA GLN A 265 -12.64 6.03 -23.06
C GLN A 265 -11.22 5.44 -23.18
N ARG A 266 -10.35 5.84 -22.24
CA ARG A 266 -8.98 5.31 -22.17
C ARG A 266 -8.91 4.00 -21.38
N TYR A 267 -8.00 3.11 -21.75
CA TYR A 267 -7.75 1.87 -21.04
C TYR A 267 -6.29 1.45 -21.12
N LEU A 268 -5.81 0.78 -20.06
CA LEU A 268 -4.51 0.10 -20.08
C LEU A 268 -4.69 -1.30 -20.68
N ALA A 269 -3.96 -1.57 -21.77
CA ALA A 269 -3.97 -2.81 -22.53
C ALA A 269 -2.65 -3.55 -22.38
N TYR A 270 -2.68 -4.75 -21.80
CA TYR A 270 -1.50 -5.59 -21.61
C TYR A 270 -1.89 -7.05 -21.33
N TYR A 271 -0.90 -7.94 -21.41
CA TYR A 271 -1.09 -9.35 -21.10
C TYR A 271 -1.09 -9.61 -19.59
N VAL A 272 -2.11 -10.30 -19.09
CA VAL A 272 -2.25 -10.66 -17.67
C VAL A 272 -1.90 -12.15 -17.47
N PRO A 273 -0.77 -12.49 -16.82
CA PRO A 273 -0.35 -13.88 -16.67
C PRO A 273 -1.35 -14.76 -15.92
N LYS A 274 -2.06 -14.18 -14.95
CA LYS A 274 -2.99 -14.94 -14.10
C LYS A 274 -4.22 -15.45 -14.85
N THR A 275 -4.73 -14.67 -15.79
CA THR A 275 -5.88 -15.05 -16.65
C THR A 275 -5.42 -15.63 -17.99
N ARG A 276 -4.11 -15.62 -18.27
CA ARG A 276 -3.49 -16.02 -19.53
C ARG A 276 -4.07 -15.32 -20.75
N SER A 277 -4.51 -14.07 -20.60
CA SER A 277 -5.20 -13.31 -21.65
C SER A 277 -4.70 -11.86 -21.75
N TYR A 278 -4.82 -11.28 -22.93
CA TYR A 278 -4.75 -9.82 -23.08
C TYR A 278 -6.02 -9.21 -22.49
N THR A 279 -5.85 -8.25 -21.59
CA THR A 279 -6.94 -7.59 -20.90
C THR A 279 -6.85 -6.08 -21.12
N ARG A 280 -8.03 -5.45 -21.17
CA ARG A 280 -8.20 -4.00 -21.16
C ARG A 280 -8.72 -3.60 -19.79
N LYS A 281 -8.06 -2.66 -19.12
CA LYS A 281 -8.56 -2.09 -17.86
C LYS A 281 -8.91 -0.64 -18.09
N GLY A 282 -10.19 -0.31 -18.02
CA GLY A 282 -10.66 1.07 -18.12
C GLY A 282 -9.98 1.96 -17.09
N VAL A 283 -9.59 3.15 -17.52
CA VAL A 283 -9.01 4.21 -16.68
C VAL A 283 -10.10 5.25 -16.42
N PRO A 284 -10.41 5.61 -15.16
CA PRO A 284 -11.37 6.67 -14.89
C PRO A 284 -11.02 7.97 -15.62
N THR A 285 -12.00 8.64 -16.20
CA THR A 285 -11.80 9.86 -16.99
C THR A 285 -11.07 10.96 -16.21
N THR A 286 -11.34 11.07 -14.91
CA THR A 286 -10.72 12.05 -14.00
C THR A 286 -9.21 11.87 -13.81
N ILE A 287 -8.66 10.67 -14.02
CA ILE A 287 -7.22 10.38 -13.88
C ILE A 287 -6.56 10.02 -15.22
N ALA A 288 -7.31 10.09 -16.33
CA ALA A 288 -6.84 9.69 -17.65
C ALA A 288 -5.61 10.49 -18.12
N GLU A 289 -5.60 11.80 -17.90
CA GLU A 289 -4.46 12.66 -18.28
C GLU A 289 -3.24 12.43 -17.38
N VAL A 290 -3.45 12.15 -16.10
CA VAL A 290 -2.37 11.76 -15.19
C VAL A 290 -1.75 10.43 -15.62
N ALA A 291 -2.56 9.47 -16.07
CA ALA A 291 -2.08 8.19 -16.62
C ALA A 291 -1.27 8.39 -17.90
N ARG A 292 -1.71 9.28 -18.79
CA ARG A 292 -1.00 9.64 -20.03
C ARG A 292 0.37 10.25 -19.71
N GLU A 293 0.40 11.28 -18.88
CA GLU A 293 1.63 11.95 -18.43
C GLU A 293 2.60 10.95 -17.78
N ALA A 294 2.10 10.07 -16.91
CA ALA A 294 2.93 9.04 -16.27
C ALA A 294 3.61 8.11 -17.29
N ILE A 295 2.89 7.70 -18.34
CA ILE A 295 3.44 6.86 -19.42
C ILE A 295 4.45 7.64 -20.25
N GLU A 296 4.17 8.88 -20.64
CA GLU A 296 5.09 9.71 -21.42
C GLU A 296 6.41 9.93 -20.69
N ARG A 297 6.34 10.20 -19.38
CA ARG A 297 7.55 10.31 -18.53
C ARG A 297 8.35 9.01 -18.49
N LEU A 298 7.66 7.87 -18.35
CA LEU A 298 8.32 6.56 -18.39
C LEU A 298 8.95 6.29 -19.75
N ILE A 299 8.25 6.59 -20.85
CA ILE A 299 8.77 6.48 -22.23
C ILE A 299 10.06 7.30 -22.33
N SER A 300 10.03 8.56 -21.89
CA SER A 300 11.17 9.48 -21.96
C SER A 300 12.42 8.90 -21.27
N ILE A 301 12.31 8.49 -20.00
CA ILE A 301 13.48 7.99 -19.25
C ILE A 301 13.98 6.64 -19.77
N THR A 302 13.12 5.82 -20.39
CA THR A 302 13.50 4.48 -20.88
C THR A 302 13.85 4.46 -22.37
N GLU A 303 13.86 5.60 -23.05
CA GLU A 303 14.12 5.70 -24.50
C GLU A 303 15.50 5.17 -24.88
N GLU A 304 16.56 5.65 -24.23
CA GLU A 304 17.92 5.18 -24.49
C GLU A 304 18.11 3.70 -24.15
N GLY A 305 17.41 3.20 -23.13
CA GLY A 305 17.38 1.76 -22.82
C GLY A 305 16.76 0.94 -23.95
N ARG A 306 15.62 1.39 -24.49
CA ARG A 306 14.99 0.73 -25.65
C ARG A 306 15.86 0.80 -26.90
N ARG A 307 16.52 1.92 -27.19
CA ARG A 307 17.44 2.04 -28.33
C ARG A 307 18.60 1.06 -28.24
N LEU A 308 19.25 0.97 -27.08
CA LEU A 308 20.29 -0.02 -26.82
C LEU A 308 19.75 -1.45 -26.96
N ALA A 309 18.55 -1.74 -26.46
CA ALA A 309 17.92 -3.05 -26.63
C ALA A 309 17.66 -3.40 -28.10
N VAL A 310 17.09 -2.49 -28.89
CA VAL A 310 16.91 -2.67 -30.34
C VAL A 310 18.25 -2.97 -31.01
N TYR A 311 19.29 -2.20 -30.67
CA TYR A 311 20.62 -2.42 -31.21
C TYR A 311 21.14 -3.83 -30.88
N MET A 312 21.17 -4.21 -29.60
CA MET A 312 21.67 -5.51 -29.15
C MET A 312 20.84 -6.70 -29.68
N GLU A 313 19.53 -6.52 -29.88
CA GLU A 313 18.64 -7.54 -30.46
C GLU A 313 19.00 -7.88 -31.92
N THR A 314 19.72 -7.00 -32.63
CA THR A 314 20.23 -7.28 -33.99
C THR A 314 21.53 -8.08 -34.02
N SER A 315 22.10 -8.45 -32.87
CA SER A 315 23.42 -9.09 -32.74
C SER A 315 24.55 -8.31 -33.44
N PRO A 316 24.75 -7.02 -33.08
CA PRO A 316 25.68 -6.15 -33.75
C PRO A 316 27.13 -6.51 -33.41
N LYS A 317 28.01 -6.38 -34.41
CA LYS A 317 29.46 -6.57 -34.25
C LYS A 317 30.17 -5.30 -33.77
N HIS A 318 29.60 -4.14 -34.07
CA HIS A 318 30.18 -2.85 -33.74
C HIS A 318 29.70 -2.33 -32.39
N PHE A 319 30.45 -1.38 -31.83
CA PHE A 319 30.13 -0.77 -30.55
C PHE A 319 28.89 0.12 -30.64
N TYR A 320 28.06 0.10 -29.59
CA TYR A 320 26.91 1.00 -29.47
C TYR A 320 27.37 2.45 -29.21
N ARG A 321 27.27 3.31 -30.22
CA ARG A 321 27.63 4.73 -30.11
C ARG A 321 26.55 5.54 -29.37
N HIS A 322 26.70 5.66 -28.05
CA HIS A 322 25.91 6.54 -27.20
C HIS A 322 26.42 8.01 -27.26
N SER A 323 25.65 8.94 -26.69
CA SER A 323 25.92 10.39 -26.76
C SER A 323 27.28 10.86 -26.25
N THR A 324 27.93 10.08 -25.37
CA THR A 324 29.25 10.38 -24.81
C THR A 324 30.35 9.47 -25.36
N CYS A 325 30.06 8.62 -26.34
CA CYS A 325 31.03 7.73 -26.97
C CYS A 325 32.13 8.54 -27.68
N PRO A 326 33.42 8.16 -27.60
CA PRO A 326 34.47 8.86 -28.30
C PRO A 326 34.27 8.80 -29.82
N ASP A 327 34.49 9.94 -30.50
CA ASP A 327 34.36 10.05 -31.95
C ASP A 327 35.67 9.63 -32.64
N VAL A 328 35.87 8.32 -32.70
CA VAL A 328 37.02 7.67 -33.36
C VAL A 328 36.52 6.48 -34.18
N PRO A 329 37.27 6.03 -35.22
CA PRO A 329 36.97 4.78 -35.93
C PRO A 329 36.88 3.57 -34.98
N ASP A 330 36.05 2.59 -35.32
CA ASP A 330 35.75 1.44 -34.44
C ASP A 330 36.95 0.51 -34.20
N ASP A 331 37.90 0.50 -35.15
CA ASP A 331 39.13 -0.30 -35.18
C ASP A 331 40.35 0.45 -34.63
N GLN A 332 40.22 1.74 -34.31
CA GLN A 332 41.30 2.53 -33.75
C GLN A 332 41.56 2.14 -32.28
N GLU A 333 42.84 2.00 -31.92
CA GLU A 333 43.22 1.84 -30.51
C GLU A 333 42.84 3.09 -29.70
N LEU A 334 42.15 2.86 -28.59
CA LEU A 334 41.65 3.88 -27.69
C LEU A 334 42.70 4.27 -26.65
N THR A 335 42.74 5.55 -26.32
CA THR A 335 43.41 6.02 -25.12
C THR A 335 42.67 5.55 -23.86
N ARG A 336 43.35 5.55 -22.70
CA ARG A 336 42.76 5.12 -21.42
C ARG A 336 41.50 5.90 -21.05
N ASP A 337 41.47 7.19 -21.36
CA ASP A 337 40.32 8.05 -21.10
C ASP A 337 39.17 7.76 -22.07
N GLN A 338 39.48 7.45 -23.34
CA GLN A 338 38.48 7.02 -24.32
C GLN A 338 37.86 5.67 -23.96
N VAL A 339 38.63 4.72 -23.40
CA VAL A 339 38.09 3.45 -22.89
C VAL A 339 37.08 3.70 -21.75
N ALA A 340 37.46 4.52 -20.76
CA ALA A 340 36.56 4.87 -19.66
C ALA A 340 35.32 5.63 -20.16
N GLN A 341 35.49 6.54 -21.11
CA GLN A 341 34.43 7.31 -21.75
C GLN A 341 33.45 6.42 -22.50
N ALA A 342 33.94 5.49 -23.34
CA ALA A 342 33.11 4.54 -24.10
C ALA A 342 32.30 3.62 -23.18
N LEU A 343 32.90 3.14 -22.09
CA LEU A 343 32.18 2.28 -21.13
C LEU A 343 31.26 3.08 -20.16
N GLY A 344 31.36 4.41 -20.16
CA GLY A 344 30.57 5.30 -19.30
C GLY A 344 31.00 5.36 -17.83
N PHE A 345 32.28 5.11 -17.55
CA PHE A 345 32.84 5.21 -16.20
C PHE A 345 33.36 6.61 -15.91
N MET A 346 32.85 7.23 -14.83
CA MET A 346 33.32 8.54 -14.35
C MET A 346 34.72 8.50 -13.70
N HIS A 347 35.15 7.33 -13.21
CA HIS A 347 36.41 7.16 -12.49
C HIS A 347 37.20 5.99 -13.06
N ARG A 348 38.50 6.22 -13.34
CA ARG A 348 39.41 5.21 -13.91
C ARG A 348 39.43 3.91 -13.11
N LYS A 349 39.49 3.97 -11.78
CA LYS A 349 39.49 2.78 -10.91
C LYS A 349 38.29 1.85 -11.14
N ALA A 350 37.10 2.39 -11.36
CA ALA A 350 35.91 1.58 -11.63
C ALA A 350 35.99 0.89 -13.00
N CYS A 351 36.57 1.57 -13.99
CA CYS A 351 36.87 1.00 -15.30
C CYS A 351 37.92 -0.11 -15.19
N GLU A 352 39.01 0.12 -14.46
CA GLU A 352 40.07 -0.88 -14.22
C GLU A 352 39.54 -2.14 -13.51
N ASP A 353 38.67 -1.98 -12.50
CA ASP A 353 38.02 -3.11 -11.82
C ASP A 353 37.07 -3.89 -12.75
N PHE A 354 36.36 -3.19 -13.65
CA PHE A 354 35.53 -3.81 -14.69
C PHE A 354 36.39 -4.59 -15.69
N MET A 355 37.48 -4.01 -16.18
CA MET A 355 38.39 -4.67 -17.11
C MET A 355 39.05 -5.89 -16.48
N ARG A 356 39.52 -5.79 -15.22
CA ARG A 356 40.09 -6.94 -14.49
C ARG A 356 39.14 -8.12 -14.45
N LYS A 357 37.83 -7.88 -14.28
CA LYS A 357 36.82 -8.94 -14.25
C LYS A 357 36.83 -9.78 -15.54
N HIS A 358 37.05 -9.15 -16.70
CA HIS A 358 36.90 -9.80 -18.01
C HIS A 358 38.22 -10.18 -18.67
N THR A 359 39.29 -9.41 -18.45
CA THR A 359 40.60 -9.62 -19.09
C THR A 359 41.63 -10.21 -18.15
N GLY A 360 41.33 -10.30 -16.84
CA GLY A 360 42.26 -10.71 -15.79
C GLY A 360 43.31 -9.66 -15.42
N ASN A 361 43.32 -8.50 -16.09
CA ASN A 361 44.27 -7.43 -15.85
C ASN A 361 43.59 -6.05 -15.75
N TYR A 362 44.26 -5.09 -15.12
CA TYR A 362 43.74 -3.72 -14.97
C TYR A 362 44.10 -2.81 -16.16
N SER A 363 44.64 -3.36 -17.26
CA SER A 363 45.09 -2.54 -18.39
C SER A 363 43.91 -1.87 -19.07
N LEU A 364 44.08 -0.60 -19.45
CA LEU A 364 43.14 0.19 -20.24
C LEU A 364 43.73 0.56 -21.62
N THR A 365 44.75 -0.15 -22.08
CA THR A 365 45.41 0.05 -23.39
C THR A 365 45.28 -1.21 -24.23
N GLY A 366 45.40 -1.09 -25.56
CA GLY A 366 45.22 -2.20 -26.49
C GLY A 366 43.76 -2.54 -26.79
N PHE A 367 42.83 -1.62 -26.52
CA PHE A 367 41.40 -1.82 -26.80
C PHE A 367 40.92 -0.88 -27.90
N THR A 368 40.15 -1.41 -28.83
CA THR A 368 39.33 -0.68 -29.81
C THR A 368 37.87 -0.67 -29.35
N LEU A 369 37.01 0.13 -29.98
CA LEU A 369 35.58 0.11 -29.69
C LEU A 369 34.98 -1.29 -29.92
N ASP A 370 35.32 -1.95 -31.02
CA ASP A 370 34.85 -3.31 -31.32
C ASP A 370 35.31 -4.33 -30.27
N SER A 371 36.56 -4.24 -29.80
CA SER A 371 37.06 -5.15 -28.75
C SER A 371 36.35 -4.93 -27.39
N LEU A 372 36.00 -3.68 -27.06
CA LEU A 372 35.22 -3.38 -25.86
C LEU A 372 33.78 -3.88 -25.99
N TRP A 373 33.22 -3.87 -27.20
CA TRP A 373 31.88 -4.36 -27.45
C TRP A 373 31.74 -5.84 -27.12
N GLU A 374 32.71 -6.67 -27.50
CA GLU A 374 32.72 -8.10 -27.13
C GLU A 374 32.72 -8.32 -25.61
N ILE A 375 33.46 -7.48 -24.87
CA ILE A 375 33.47 -7.51 -23.39
C ILE A 375 32.10 -7.10 -22.83
N VAL A 376 31.50 -6.04 -23.38
CA VAL A 376 30.15 -5.58 -23.00
C VAL A 376 29.10 -6.67 -23.26
N LEU A 377 29.16 -7.33 -24.42
CA LEU A 377 28.25 -8.43 -24.76
C LEU A 377 28.44 -9.62 -23.82
N ALA A 378 29.68 -9.95 -23.44
CA ALA A 378 29.95 -11.01 -22.47
C ALA A 378 29.36 -10.69 -21.08
N GLU A 379 29.63 -9.48 -20.55
CA GLU A 379 29.04 -9.00 -19.27
C GLU A 379 27.51 -8.98 -19.33
N HIS A 380 26.95 -8.54 -20.45
CA HIS A 380 25.51 -8.46 -20.62
C HIS A 380 24.87 -9.86 -20.64
N ARG A 381 25.45 -10.84 -21.33
CA ARG A 381 24.97 -12.23 -21.33
C ARG A 381 24.99 -12.85 -19.92
N GLU A 382 26.01 -12.54 -19.12
CA GLU A 382 26.13 -13.02 -17.74
C GLU A 382 25.02 -12.43 -16.85
N ASN A 383 24.82 -11.11 -16.90
CA ASN A 383 23.87 -10.42 -16.02
C ASN A 383 22.42 -10.46 -16.53
N ASN A 384 22.21 -10.72 -17.82
CA ASN A 384 20.91 -10.76 -18.48
C ASN A 384 20.72 -12.07 -19.26
N PRO A 385 20.64 -13.21 -18.57
CA PRO A 385 20.61 -14.54 -19.19
C PRO A 385 19.32 -14.84 -19.96
N HIS A 386 18.32 -13.96 -19.87
CA HIS A 386 17.03 -14.12 -20.54
C HIS A 386 16.84 -13.16 -21.72
N PHE A 387 17.85 -12.36 -22.03
CA PHE A 387 17.85 -11.49 -23.21
C PHE A 387 17.49 -12.31 -24.47
N PRO A 388 16.61 -11.81 -25.37
CA PRO A 388 16.11 -10.44 -25.49
C PRO A 388 14.90 -10.10 -24.59
N TYR A 389 14.51 -10.97 -23.66
CA TYR A 389 13.31 -10.79 -22.85
C TYR A 389 13.63 -10.27 -21.44
N GLN A 390 12.67 -9.53 -20.85
CA GLN A 390 12.75 -9.06 -19.46
C GLN A 390 12.79 -10.20 -18.43
N GLU A 391 12.34 -11.39 -18.81
CA GLU A 391 12.23 -12.55 -17.96
C GLU A 391 12.28 -13.83 -18.78
N ARG A 392 12.45 -14.98 -18.12
CA ARG A 392 12.56 -16.28 -18.78
C ARG A 392 11.31 -16.55 -19.65
N ALA A 393 11.52 -16.87 -20.92
CA ALA A 393 10.46 -17.32 -21.79
C ALA A 393 9.90 -18.67 -21.34
N GLN A 394 8.58 -18.81 -21.32
CA GLN A 394 7.88 -20.07 -21.07
C GLN A 394 7.36 -20.63 -22.40
N GLU A 395 7.19 -21.95 -22.51
CA GLU A 395 6.77 -22.62 -23.75
C GLU A 395 5.45 -22.04 -24.32
N ASP A 396 4.50 -21.74 -23.42
CA ASP A 396 3.18 -21.23 -23.79
C ASP A 396 3.08 -19.70 -23.86
N LEU A 397 4.11 -18.97 -23.41
CA LEU A 397 4.06 -17.52 -23.30
C LEU A 397 5.44 -16.90 -23.46
N LYS A 398 5.61 -16.20 -24.59
CA LYS A 398 6.77 -15.35 -24.82
C LYS A 398 6.57 -13.99 -24.10
N PRO A 399 7.49 -13.60 -23.20
CA PRO A 399 7.46 -12.28 -22.58
C PRO A 399 7.72 -11.18 -23.61
N LEU A 400 7.53 -9.92 -23.19
CA LEU A 400 7.95 -8.78 -24.01
C LEU A 400 9.47 -8.80 -24.19
N LYS A 401 9.92 -8.50 -25.41
CA LYS A 401 11.32 -8.14 -25.61
C LYS A 401 11.64 -6.87 -24.82
N MET A 402 12.90 -6.68 -24.48
CA MET A 402 13.33 -5.48 -23.76
C MET A 402 13.08 -4.23 -24.61
N SER A 403 13.32 -4.26 -25.93
CA SER A 403 12.99 -3.17 -26.84
C SER A 403 11.52 -2.75 -26.83
N GLU A 404 10.61 -3.70 -26.62
CA GLU A 404 9.16 -3.48 -26.60
C GLU A 404 8.63 -3.03 -25.24
N SER A 405 9.43 -3.21 -24.18
CA SER A 405 9.01 -2.99 -22.81
C SER A 405 9.12 -1.52 -22.43
N LEU A 406 8.05 -0.97 -21.84
CA LEU A 406 8.08 0.35 -21.21
C LEU A 406 9.05 0.40 -20.03
N MET A 407 9.39 -0.76 -19.44
CA MET A 407 10.30 -0.89 -18.31
C MET A 407 11.73 -1.28 -18.75
N CYS A 408 12.17 -0.81 -19.92
CA CYS A 408 13.52 -1.07 -20.43
C CYS A 408 14.52 -0.05 -19.87
N PHE A 409 15.19 -0.40 -18.76
CA PHE A 409 16.17 0.46 -18.10
C PHE A 409 17.61 0.04 -18.44
N ARG A 410 18.49 1.03 -18.49
CA ARG A 410 19.93 0.79 -18.50
C ARG A 410 20.40 0.37 -17.11
N ARG A 411 21.52 -0.36 -17.05
CA ARG A 411 22.11 -0.81 -15.80
C ARG A 411 22.48 0.40 -14.94
N LEU A 412 22.14 0.33 -13.65
CA LEU A 412 22.34 1.37 -12.64
C LEU A 412 21.53 2.67 -12.84
N GLN A 413 20.63 2.75 -13.83
CA GLN A 413 19.85 3.96 -14.11
C GLN A 413 19.03 4.48 -12.92
N LEU A 414 18.48 3.57 -12.12
CA LEU A 414 17.66 3.91 -10.94
C LEU A 414 18.49 3.98 -9.64
N GLY A 415 19.82 3.93 -9.75
CA GLY A 415 20.77 3.97 -8.64
C GLY A 415 21.10 5.41 -8.22
N ALA A 416 21.32 5.62 -6.92
CA ALA A 416 21.67 6.95 -6.40
C ALA A 416 23.18 7.18 -6.24
N ARG A 417 24.01 6.14 -6.39
CA ARG A 417 25.44 6.15 -6.00
C ARG A 417 26.41 6.02 -7.16
N VAL A 418 25.98 5.44 -8.28
CA VAL A 418 26.84 5.08 -9.41
C VAL A 418 26.16 5.57 -10.68
N SER A 419 26.97 6.00 -11.66
CA SER A 419 26.47 6.45 -12.95
C SER A 419 25.74 5.34 -13.70
N THR A 420 24.74 5.75 -14.49
CA THR A 420 24.06 4.89 -15.45
C THR A 420 25.04 4.38 -16.48
N SER A 421 25.03 3.07 -16.74
CA SER A 421 25.83 2.51 -17.84
C SER A 421 25.19 2.85 -19.18
N PRO A 422 25.93 3.40 -20.16
CA PRO A 422 25.38 3.68 -21.48
C PRO A 422 25.28 2.43 -22.38
N VAL A 423 25.95 1.33 -22.01
CA VAL A 423 26.15 0.16 -22.88
C VAL A 423 25.61 -1.15 -22.31
N LEU A 424 25.13 -1.14 -21.06
CA LEU A 424 24.53 -2.32 -20.42
C LEU A 424 23.07 -2.08 -20.08
N LEU A 425 22.24 -3.08 -20.37
CA LEU A 425 20.85 -3.17 -19.93
C LEU A 425 20.75 -3.92 -18.60
N ALA A 426 19.63 -3.71 -17.90
CA ALA A 426 19.26 -4.56 -16.76
C ALA A 426 17.75 -4.86 -16.79
N PRO A 427 17.33 -6.11 -16.57
CA PRO A 427 15.92 -6.44 -16.40
C PRO A 427 15.30 -5.62 -15.27
N PHE A 428 14.09 -5.11 -15.48
CA PHE A 428 13.42 -4.33 -14.44
C PHE A 428 13.01 -5.22 -13.26
N ASN A 429 13.40 -4.82 -12.05
CA ASN A 429 13.00 -5.49 -10.83
C ASN A 429 11.98 -4.63 -10.07
N PRO A 430 10.71 -5.09 -9.92
CA PRO A 430 9.69 -4.44 -9.10
C PRO A 430 10.11 -4.07 -7.66
N ASP A 431 11.11 -4.76 -7.10
CA ASP A 431 11.65 -4.40 -5.78
C ASP A 431 12.31 -3.01 -5.76
N PHE A 432 12.75 -2.45 -6.89
CA PHE A 432 13.25 -1.07 -6.93
C PHE A 432 12.17 -0.09 -6.49
N TYR A 433 10.94 -0.24 -6.98
CA TYR A 433 9.80 0.56 -6.54
C TYR A 433 9.56 0.38 -5.03
N ARG A 434 9.47 -0.88 -4.56
CA ARG A 434 9.18 -1.19 -3.16
C ARG A 434 10.23 -0.63 -2.19
N LYS A 435 11.53 -0.77 -2.50
CA LYS A 435 12.63 -0.34 -1.63
C LYS A 435 12.74 1.18 -1.51
N ARG A 436 12.13 1.95 -2.41
CA ARG A 436 12.05 3.42 -2.33
C ARG A 436 10.94 3.87 -1.38
N LEU A 437 9.94 3.04 -1.12
CA LEU A 437 8.71 3.38 -0.39
C LEU A 437 8.56 2.60 0.93
N ASP A 438 9.63 2.01 1.45
CA ASP A 438 9.57 1.16 2.66
C ASP A 438 9.62 1.93 3.99
N GLY A 439 9.86 3.25 3.94
CA GLY A 439 9.98 4.13 5.11
C GLY A 439 11.26 3.91 5.92
N VAL A 440 12.20 3.08 5.44
CA VAL A 440 13.41 2.76 6.19
C VAL A 440 14.44 3.88 6.03
N VAL A 441 14.67 4.62 7.12
CA VAL A 441 15.77 5.56 7.23
C VAL A 441 17.02 4.78 7.63
N LYS A 442 17.96 4.60 6.69
CA LYS A 442 19.26 3.96 6.99
C LYS A 442 20.25 5.00 7.49
N LEU A 443 20.76 4.80 8.70
CA LEU A 443 21.79 5.64 9.32
C LEU A 443 23.20 5.05 9.08
N ASP A 444 24.09 5.85 8.46
CA ASP A 444 25.59 5.77 8.36
C ASP A 444 26.26 4.77 7.35
N ARG A 445 27.51 4.87 6.80
CA ARG A 445 28.81 5.57 7.08
C ARG A 445 29.35 6.62 6.07
N LYS A 446 28.71 6.85 4.92
CA LYS A 446 29.08 7.89 3.92
C LYS A 446 27.86 8.48 3.18
N ASN A 447 26.66 8.33 3.74
CA ASN A 447 25.40 8.35 3.00
C ASN A 447 24.79 9.76 2.83
N GLN A 448 25.35 10.58 1.93
CA GLN A 448 24.94 11.98 1.73
C GLN A 448 23.48 12.19 1.24
N ARG A 449 22.80 11.15 0.74
CA ARG A 449 21.39 11.24 0.27
C ARG A 449 20.52 10.09 0.81
N PRO A 450 19.29 10.37 1.32
CA PRO A 450 18.34 9.34 1.70
C PRO A 450 17.91 8.49 0.49
N LEU A 451 17.86 7.16 0.64
CA LEU A 451 17.38 6.25 -0.41
C LEU A 451 15.85 6.07 -0.39
N CYS A 452 15.21 6.39 0.73
CA CYS A 452 13.77 6.41 0.85
C CYS A 452 13.23 7.67 0.17
N PHE A 453 12.28 7.48 -0.73
CA PHE A 453 11.67 8.51 -1.57
C PHE A 453 11.14 9.69 -0.74
N PHE A 454 10.41 9.42 0.35
CA PHE A 454 9.81 10.45 1.18
C PHE A 454 10.88 11.35 1.82
N THR A 455 11.83 10.74 2.53
CA THR A 455 12.92 11.48 3.19
C THR A 455 13.85 12.19 2.21
N LYS A 456 14.02 11.64 0.99
CA LYS A 456 14.80 12.29 -0.08
C LYS A 456 14.21 13.66 -0.45
N HIS A 457 12.88 13.78 -0.40
CA HIS A 457 12.14 14.99 -0.74
C HIS A 457 11.72 15.82 0.48
N GLY A 458 12.26 15.52 1.67
CA GLY A 458 12.01 16.31 2.88
C GLY A 458 10.74 15.94 3.65
N PHE A 459 10.04 14.87 3.27
CA PHE A 459 8.89 14.38 4.00
C PHE A 459 9.30 13.43 5.15
N ASN A 460 8.34 13.18 6.05
CA ASN A 460 8.46 12.16 7.08
C ASN A 460 8.74 10.77 6.45
N PRO A 461 9.36 9.83 7.19
CA PRO A 461 9.64 8.48 6.69
C PRO A 461 8.37 7.63 6.58
N LEU A 462 7.53 7.96 5.61
CA LEU A 462 6.27 7.29 5.33
C LEU A 462 6.50 5.97 4.60
N ARG A 463 5.47 5.12 4.57
CA ARG A 463 5.52 3.82 3.91
C ARG A 463 4.35 3.62 2.98
N LEU A 464 4.63 3.15 1.77
CA LEU A 464 3.61 2.82 0.79
C LEU A 464 3.90 1.46 0.13
N ASN A 465 2.87 0.62 0.01
CA ASN A 465 2.96 -0.67 -0.65
C ASN A 465 2.10 -0.65 -1.91
N SER A 466 2.62 -1.15 -3.04
CA SER A 466 1.81 -1.33 -4.27
C SER A 466 0.50 -2.11 -4.04
N HIS A 467 0.46 -2.99 -3.03
CA HIS A 467 -0.75 -3.71 -2.65
C HIS A 467 -1.82 -2.79 -2.04
N SER A 468 -1.43 -1.81 -1.21
CA SER A 468 -2.36 -0.87 -0.58
C SER A 468 -3.02 0.06 -1.62
N LEU A 469 -2.32 0.39 -2.71
CA LEU A 469 -2.87 1.12 -3.86
C LEU A 469 -4.08 0.39 -4.47
N ARG A 470 -3.92 -0.92 -4.68
CA ARG A 470 -5.01 -1.75 -5.22
C ARG A 470 -6.18 -1.85 -4.24
N HIS A 471 -5.91 -1.93 -2.94
CA HIS A 471 -6.96 -1.87 -1.92
C HIS A 471 -7.72 -0.55 -1.97
N PHE A 472 -7.01 0.57 -2.05
CA PHE A 472 -7.59 1.91 -2.09
C PHE A 472 -8.56 2.08 -3.26
N ILE A 473 -8.15 1.77 -4.48
CA ILE A 473 -8.98 1.93 -5.69
C ILE A 473 -10.19 1.00 -5.66
N ASN A 474 -9.99 -0.29 -5.31
CA ASN A 474 -11.09 -1.23 -5.22
C ASN A 474 -12.12 -0.81 -4.16
N ARG A 475 -11.67 -0.22 -3.04
CA ARG A 475 -12.55 0.34 -2.02
C ARG A 475 -13.31 1.56 -2.55
N LEU A 476 -12.63 2.52 -3.17
CA LEU A 476 -13.27 3.71 -3.75
C LEU A 476 -14.31 3.31 -4.79
N ALA A 477 -13.95 2.48 -5.77
CA ALA A 477 -14.88 2.03 -6.79
C ALA A 477 -16.09 1.29 -6.19
N LYS A 478 -15.90 0.54 -5.10
CA LYS A 478 -17.02 -0.09 -4.38
C LYS A 478 -17.93 0.92 -3.68
N GLN A 479 -17.35 1.93 -3.02
CA GLN A 479 -18.08 2.99 -2.33
C GLN A 479 -18.96 3.78 -3.31
N TYR A 480 -18.45 4.05 -4.52
CA TYR A 480 -19.17 4.74 -5.59
C TYR A 480 -20.05 3.82 -6.46
N GLY A 481 -20.40 2.62 -5.97
CA GLY A 481 -21.50 1.83 -6.55
C GLY A 481 -21.10 0.65 -7.46
N MET A 482 -19.82 0.43 -7.75
CA MET A 482 -19.39 -0.70 -8.60
C MET A 482 -19.74 -2.05 -7.95
N SER A 483 -20.32 -2.97 -8.74
CA SER A 483 -20.64 -4.32 -8.27
C SER A 483 -19.36 -5.12 -7.99
N ILE A 484 -19.47 -6.18 -7.19
CA ILE A 484 -18.31 -7.01 -6.87
C ILE A 484 -17.83 -7.78 -8.11
N ASP A 485 -18.73 -8.11 -9.03
CA ASP A 485 -18.42 -8.83 -10.25
C ASP A 485 -17.66 -7.93 -11.23
N GLU A 486 -18.12 -6.71 -11.46
CA GLU A 486 -17.41 -5.69 -12.25
C GLU A 486 -16.01 -5.40 -11.66
N LEU A 487 -15.91 -5.27 -10.34
CA LEU A 487 -14.60 -5.10 -9.67
C LEU A 487 -13.67 -6.30 -9.86
N THR A 488 -14.23 -7.50 -9.90
CA THR A 488 -13.47 -8.75 -10.08
C THR A 488 -12.92 -8.81 -11.50
N GLU A 489 -13.73 -8.45 -12.49
CA GLU A 489 -13.35 -8.33 -13.89
C GLU A 489 -12.31 -7.22 -14.11
N TRP A 490 -12.57 -5.99 -13.65
CA TRP A 490 -11.67 -4.85 -13.75
C TRP A 490 -10.30 -5.13 -13.10
N SER A 491 -10.29 -5.90 -12.00
CA SER A 491 -9.06 -6.32 -11.31
C SER A 491 -8.38 -7.56 -11.92
N SER A 492 -8.94 -8.16 -12.97
CA SER A 492 -8.49 -9.42 -13.59
C SER A 492 -8.27 -10.54 -12.56
N ARG A 493 -9.26 -10.74 -11.68
CA ARG A 493 -9.21 -11.75 -10.62
C ARG A 493 -9.88 -13.04 -11.06
N ALA A 494 -9.33 -14.16 -10.60
CA ALA A 494 -9.85 -15.49 -10.93
C ALA A 494 -11.15 -15.83 -10.18
N SER A 495 -11.48 -15.11 -9.10
CA SER A 495 -12.72 -15.33 -8.36
C SER A 495 -13.13 -14.15 -7.49
N VAL A 496 -14.45 -14.01 -7.29
CA VAL A 496 -15.10 -13.03 -6.40
C VAL A 496 -14.57 -13.11 -4.96
N ARG A 497 -14.23 -14.31 -4.47
CA ARG A 497 -13.65 -14.52 -3.13
C ARG A 497 -12.37 -13.71 -2.94
N GLN A 498 -11.53 -13.61 -3.98
CA GLN A 498 -10.32 -12.81 -3.93
C GLN A 498 -10.64 -11.32 -3.86
N THR A 499 -11.76 -10.87 -4.43
CA THR A 499 -12.16 -9.46 -4.42
C THR A 499 -12.56 -8.98 -3.04
N ARG A 500 -13.26 -9.82 -2.27
CA ARG A 500 -13.66 -9.50 -0.90
C ARG A 500 -12.49 -9.16 0.03
N THR A 501 -11.30 -9.73 -0.23
CA THR A 501 -10.10 -9.42 0.56
C THR A 501 -9.66 -7.95 0.41
N TYR A 502 -10.05 -7.28 -0.67
CA TYR A 502 -9.67 -5.89 -0.97
C TYR A 502 -10.72 -4.85 -0.54
N LEU A 503 -11.90 -5.30 -0.13
CA LEU A 503 -13.02 -4.43 0.23
C LEU A 503 -13.07 -4.29 1.74
N HIS A 504 -12.92 -3.07 2.20
CA HIS A 504 -13.01 -2.70 3.61
C HIS A 504 -13.93 -1.49 3.71
N GLU A 505 -15.05 -1.65 4.41
CA GLU A 505 -15.97 -0.56 4.76
C GLU A 505 -16.17 -0.63 6.27
N THR A 506 -16.00 0.51 6.96
CA THR A 506 -16.44 0.65 8.36
C THR A 506 -17.95 0.53 8.44
N HIS A 507 -18.50 0.34 9.64
CA HIS A 507 -19.96 0.35 9.81
C HIS A 507 -20.56 1.68 9.35
N ASP A 508 -19.92 2.80 9.65
CA ASP A 508 -20.37 4.13 9.22
C ASP A 508 -20.37 4.27 7.69
N GLN A 509 -19.32 3.76 7.01
CA GLN A 509 -19.27 3.77 5.55
C GLN A 509 -20.35 2.89 4.91
N LYS A 510 -20.70 1.77 5.54
CA LYS A 510 -21.82 0.93 5.09
C LYS A 510 -23.15 1.64 5.28
N LEU A 511 -23.33 2.33 6.41
CA LEU A 511 -24.52 3.13 6.69
C LEU A 511 -24.64 4.27 5.67
N GLU A 512 -23.56 5.00 5.42
CA GLU A 512 -23.54 6.09 4.44
C GLU A 512 -23.84 5.59 3.02
N ARG A 513 -23.20 4.50 2.58
CA ARG A 513 -23.51 3.86 1.29
C ARG A 513 -24.97 3.42 1.22
N SER A 514 -25.49 2.81 2.28
CA SER A 514 -26.90 2.40 2.33
C SER A 514 -27.82 3.61 2.26
N SER A 515 -27.45 4.72 2.90
CA SER A 515 -28.25 5.94 2.88
C SER A 515 -28.30 6.60 1.51
N LEU A 516 -27.17 6.58 0.78
CA LEU A 516 -27.04 7.05 -0.60
C LEU A 516 -27.85 6.18 -1.57
N ILE A 517 -27.72 4.84 -1.47
CA ILE A 517 -28.47 3.91 -2.33
C ILE A 517 -29.98 4.00 -2.08
N MET A 518 -30.37 4.18 -0.82
CA MET A 518 -31.78 4.32 -0.43
C MET A 518 -32.30 5.75 -0.59
N SER A 519 -31.49 6.69 -1.09
CA SER A 519 -31.82 8.12 -1.23
C SER A 519 -32.42 8.75 0.04
N THR A 520 -31.99 8.28 1.22
CA THR A 520 -32.48 8.76 2.52
C THR A 520 -31.74 10.00 3.02
N LYS A 521 -30.61 10.34 2.38
CA LYS A 521 -29.81 11.53 2.65
C LYS A 521 -30.10 12.55 1.55
N GLN A 522 -30.83 13.63 1.86
CA GLN A 522 -30.96 14.77 0.96
C GLN A 522 -29.67 15.60 1.03
N GLU A 523 -28.98 15.75 -0.10
CA GLU A 523 -27.88 16.72 -0.21
C GLU A 523 -28.48 18.12 -0.26
N HIS A 524 -28.19 18.95 0.74
CA HIS A 524 -28.51 20.37 0.71
C HIS A 524 -27.33 21.13 0.09
N GLN A 525 -27.57 21.85 -0.99
CA GLN A 525 -26.59 22.79 -1.55
C GLN A 525 -26.67 24.12 -0.79
N THR A 526 -25.52 24.69 -0.44
CA THR A 526 -25.44 26.07 0.06
C THR A 526 -25.82 27.04 -1.05
N LEU A 527 -26.78 27.93 -0.77
CA LEU A 527 -27.15 29.02 -1.68
C LEU A 527 -25.99 30.01 -1.86
N ALA A 528 -26.01 30.77 -2.95
CA ALA A 528 -25.05 31.85 -3.17
C ALA A 528 -25.19 32.93 -2.07
N PRO A 529 -24.08 33.61 -1.68
CA PRO A 529 -24.15 34.72 -0.72
C PRO A 529 -25.06 35.84 -1.21
N VAL A 530 -25.80 36.46 -0.29
CA VAL A 530 -26.72 37.57 -0.54
C VAL A 530 -26.28 38.81 0.24
N THR A 531 -26.81 39.98 -0.13
CA THR A 531 -26.59 41.22 0.64
C THR A 531 -27.27 41.19 2.01
N GLU A 532 -26.87 42.06 2.95
CA GLU A 532 -27.46 42.13 4.29
C GLU A 532 -28.94 42.60 4.24
N GLU A 533 -29.30 43.47 3.28
CA GLU A 533 -30.69 43.90 3.07
C GLU A 533 -31.55 42.76 2.52
N GLU A 534 -31.07 42.02 1.52
CA GLU A 534 -31.74 40.83 0.98
C GLU A 534 -31.87 39.75 2.06
N ALA A 535 -30.82 39.54 2.84
CA ALA A 535 -30.87 38.67 4.00
C ALA A 535 -32.00 39.13 4.92
N THR A 536 -32.00 40.37 5.41
CA THR A 536 -33.04 40.88 6.33
C THR A 536 -34.46 40.70 5.80
N SER A 537 -34.67 40.83 4.48
CA SER A 537 -35.96 40.62 3.82
C SER A 537 -36.52 39.20 3.93
N TYR A 538 -35.68 38.17 4.05
CA TYR A 538 -36.14 36.78 4.20
C TYR A 538 -36.74 36.46 5.58
N GLY A 539 -36.62 37.38 6.55
CA GLY A 539 -37.09 37.18 7.92
C GLY A 539 -36.30 36.14 8.72
N TYR A 540 -36.52 36.07 10.04
CA TYR A 540 -35.76 35.22 10.97
C TYR A 540 -36.10 33.71 10.87
N GLY A 541 -37.05 33.34 10.02
CA GLY A 541 -37.65 32.02 9.96
C GLY A 541 -38.73 31.81 11.03
N PRO A 542 -39.23 30.57 11.21
CA PRO A 542 -40.23 30.28 12.23
C PRO A 542 -39.68 30.49 13.64
N PHE A 543 -40.40 31.25 14.46
CA PHE A 543 -40.06 31.40 15.87
C PHE A 543 -40.33 30.10 16.64
N HIS A 544 -39.33 29.64 17.39
CA HIS A 544 -39.48 28.48 18.28
C HIS A 544 -39.92 28.94 19.67
N ARG A 545 -41.03 28.38 20.17
CA ARG A 545 -41.43 28.57 21.58
C ARG A 545 -40.61 27.66 22.48
N SER A 546 -39.68 28.26 23.20
CA SER A 546 -38.99 27.60 24.31
C SER A 546 -39.89 27.53 25.55
N ARG A 547 -39.44 26.83 26.59
CA ARG A 547 -40.12 26.79 27.90
C ARG A 547 -40.16 28.14 28.62
N TYR A 548 -39.35 29.12 28.22
CA TYR A 548 -39.24 30.44 28.87
C TYR A 548 -39.88 31.59 28.07
N GLY A 549 -40.24 31.34 26.81
CA GLY A 549 -40.65 32.39 25.87
C GLY A 549 -40.29 32.05 24.43
N ILE A 550 -40.35 33.07 23.57
CA ILE A 550 -40.13 32.94 22.13
C ILE A 550 -38.64 33.14 21.81
N CYS A 551 -38.03 32.18 21.12
CA CYS A 551 -36.68 32.32 20.58
C CYS A 551 -36.74 33.07 19.25
N ARG A 552 -36.12 34.25 19.18
CA ARG A 552 -36.06 35.10 17.98
C ARG A 552 -34.88 34.81 17.05
N ARG A 553 -34.12 33.76 17.35
CA ARG A 553 -32.91 33.37 16.61
C ARG A 553 -33.19 33.17 15.12
N SER A 554 -32.33 33.75 14.30
CA SER A 554 -32.25 33.50 12.86
C SER A 554 -31.86 32.04 12.59
N TRP A 555 -32.67 31.31 11.81
CA TRP A 555 -32.31 29.94 11.39
C TRP A 555 -31.08 29.90 10.47
N ARG A 556 -30.63 31.06 9.97
CA ARG A 556 -29.43 31.19 9.12
C ARG A 556 -28.15 30.93 9.87
N ALA A 557 -28.14 31.18 11.18
CA ALA A 557 -26.98 30.96 12.05
C ALA A 557 -26.77 29.48 12.41
N GLY A 558 -27.58 28.56 11.85
CA GLY A 558 -27.51 27.13 12.15
C GLY A 558 -28.02 26.77 13.56
N PRO A 559 -27.80 25.52 14.00
CA PRO A 559 -28.28 25.04 15.29
C PRO A 559 -27.75 25.89 16.46
N CYS A 560 -28.54 26.01 17.52
CA CYS A 560 -28.23 26.89 18.65
C CYS A 560 -27.10 26.30 19.51
N ASN A 561 -25.93 26.97 19.54
CA ASN A 561 -24.84 26.60 20.45
C ASN A 561 -25.13 26.95 21.93
N LYS A 562 -26.23 27.67 22.22
CA LYS A 562 -26.73 27.99 23.57
C LYS A 562 -27.96 27.16 23.94
N PHE A 563 -28.16 26.01 23.27
CA PHE A 563 -29.28 25.15 23.57
C PHE A 563 -29.26 24.78 25.07
N ALA A 564 -30.40 24.96 25.74
CA ALA A 564 -30.59 24.86 27.20
C ALA A 564 -30.08 26.03 28.07
N ASP A 565 -29.48 27.08 27.51
CA ASP A 565 -29.03 28.29 28.25
C ASP A 565 -29.84 29.55 27.88
N CYS A 566 -31.14 29.38 27.63
CA CYS A 566 -31.98 30.43 27.04
C CYS A 566 -32.18 31.66 27.93
N THR A 567 -32.12 31.53 29.25
CA THR A 567 -32.34 32.64 30.20
C THR A 567 -31.17 33.64 30.26
N ASN A 568 -30.04 33.28 29.63
CA ASN A 568 -28.91 34.18 29.38
C ASN A 568 -28.88 34.75 27.97
N CYS A 569 -29.81 34.33 27.11
CA CYS A 569 -29.80 34.67 25.70
C CYS A 569 -30.57 35.96 25.43
N SER A 570 -29.94 36.93 24.77
CA SER A 570 -30.59 38.18 24.31
C SER A 570 -31.64 37.95 23.20
N GLU A 571 -31.60 36.79 22.54
CA GLU A 571 -32.58 36.39 21.52
C GLU A 571 -33.90 35.87 22.15
N LEU A 572 -33.94 35.57 23.45
CA LEU A 572 -35.14 35.14 24.16
C LEU A 572 -36.08 36.34 24.43
N LEU A 573 -37.31 36.23 23.95
CA LEU A 573 -38.40 37.14 24.25
C LEU A 573 -39.39 36.46 25.20
N ALA A 574 -39.33 36.81 26.49
CA ALA A 574 -40.32 36.38 27.47
C ALA A 574 -41.56 37.29 27.42
N CYS A 575 -42.66 36.86 28.02
CA CYS A 575 -43.91 37.63 28.03
C CYS A 575 -44.49 37.68 29.44
N LYS A 576 -44.77 38.90 29.93
CA LYS A 576 -45.46 39.11 31.21
C LYS A 576 -46.84 38.45 31.15
N GLY A 577 -47.19 37.68 32.18
CA GLY A 577 -48.45 36.93 32.24
C GLY A 577 -48.38 35.50 31.66
N ASP A 578 -47.27 35.08 31.05
CA ASP A 578 -47.08 33.67 30.67
C ASP A 578 -46.80 32.81 31.91
N LYS A 579 -47.87 32.15 32.39
CA LYS A 579 -47.83 31.28 33.57
C LYS A 579 -46.93 30.05 33.39
N ILE A 580 -46.78 29.55 32.16
CA ILE A 580 -45.93 28.39 31.87
C ILE A 580 -44.46 28.80 31.97
N ALA A 581 -44.10 29.92 31.35
CA ALA A 581 -42.75 30.46 31.42
C ALA A 581 -42.36 30.80 32.87
N LEU A 582 -43.24 31.48 33.61
CA LEU A 582 -43.00 31.82 35.01
C LEU A 582 -42.75 30.59 35.88
N ALA A 583 -43.57 29.54 35.72
CA ALA A 583 -43.39 28.30 36.46
C ALA A 583 -42.06 27.60 36.12
N ALA A 584 -41.66 27.60 34.84
CA ALA A 584 -40.40 27.03 34.40
C ALA A 584 -39.18 27.79 34.97
N ILE A 585 -39.22 29.13 34.95
CA ILE A 585 -38.16 30.01 35.47
C ILE A 585 -38.00 29.81 36.98
N LYS A 586 -39.11 29.80 37.73
CA LYS A 586 -39.09 29.52 39.18
C LYS A 586 -38.55 28.13 39.48
N GLY A 587 -38.96 27.13 38.71
CA GLY A 587 -38.47 25.76 38.85
C GLY A 587 -36.94 25.65 38.69
N ASP A 588 -36.37 26.32 37.69
CA ASP A 588 -34.91 26.33 37.52
C ASP A 588 -34.20 27.10 38.61
N ARG A 589 -34.72 28.27 38.99
CA ARG A 589 -34.17 29.04 40.09
C ARG A 589 -34.10 28.19 41.35
N ASP A 590 -35.20 27.55 41.73
CA ASP A 590 -35.29 26.76 42.94
C ASP A 590 -34.36 25.53 42.88
N ASN A 591 -34.26 24.88 41.71
CA ASN A 591 -33.27 23.81 41.47
C ASN A 591 -31.84 24.30 41.66
N MET A 592 -31.53 25.47 41.13
CA MET A 592 -30.18 26.00 41.15
C MET A 592 -29.78 26.53 42.53
N VAL A 593 -30.71 27.14 43.27
CA VAL A 593 -30.52 27.49 44.68
C VAL A 593 -30.26 26.24 45.52
N ARG A 594 -31.02 25.14 45.30
CA ARG A 594 -30.76 23.87 46.01
C ARG A 594 -29.36 23.32 45.75
N THR A 595 -28.93 23.31 44.49
CA THR A 595 -27.57 22.83 44.14
C THR A 595 -26.48 23.78 44.63
N PHE A 596 -26.74 25.08 44.66
CA PHE A 596 -25.84 26.08 45.25
C PHE A 596 -25.64 25.86 46.74
N GLU A 597 -26.70 25.63 47.50
CA GLU A 597 -26.62 25.32 48.94
C GLU A 597 -25.89 24.00 49.20
N ALA A 598 -26.16 22.96 48.39
CA ALA A 598 -25.43 21.70 48.49
C ALA A 598 -23.91 21.89 48.23
N ALA A 599 -23.56 22.69 47.21
CA ALA A 599 -22.17 23.04 46.92
C ALA A 599 -21.52 23.82 48.06
N ARG A 600 -22.25 24.76 48.70
CA ARG A 600 -21.79 25.49 49.88
C ARG A 600 -21.44 24.56 51.04
N VAL A 601 -22.29 23.57 51.31
CA VAL A 601 -22.03 22.53 52.33
C VAL A 601 -20.83 21.66 51.95
N ALA A 602 -20.69 21.27 50.69
CA ALA A 602 -19.53 20.49 50.21
C ALA A 602 -18.19 21.23 50.40
N ILE A 603 -18.16 22.55 50.16
CA ILE A 603 -16.98 23.38 50.43
C ILE A 603 -16.65 23.41 51.92
N GLN A 604 -17.65 23.55 52.80
CA GLN A 604 -17.46 23.50 54.25
C GLN A 604 -16.87 22.16 54.71
N ASN A 605 -17.17 21.07 53.99
CA ASN A 605 -16.64 19.73 54.22
C ASN A 605 -15.29 19.45 53.51
N GLY A 606 -14.67 20.47 52.91
CA GLY A 606 -13.32 20.38 52.33
C GLY A 606 -13.26 20.10 50.82
N GLU A 607 -14.39 20.01 50.11
CA GLU A 607 -14.42 19.80 48.67
C GLU A 607 -14.24 21.12 47.91
N ARG A 608 -12.98 21.48 47.65
CA ARG A 608 -12.61 22.76 47.02
C ARG A 608 -13.10 22.92 45.58
N SER A 609 -13.32 21.82 44.85
CA SER A 609 -13.84 21.82 43.47
C SER A 609 -15.24 22.44 43.35
N ALA A 610 -16.06 22.38 44.41
CA ALA A 610 -17.42 22.94 44.42
C ALA A 610 -17.44 24.48 44.38
N SER A 611 -16.33 25.17 44.63
CA SER A 611 -16.26 26.65 44.56
C SER A 611 -16.49 27.19 43.15
N LEU A 612 -16.08 26.46 42.11
CA LEU A 612 -16.30 26.85 40.72
C LEU A 612 -17.79 26.79 40.35
N TRP A 613 -18.53 25.84 40.92
CA TRP A 613 -19.97 25.74 40.75
C TRP A 613 -20.68 26.95 41.35
N MET A 614 -20.32 27.36 42.57
CA MET A 614 -20.90 28.55 43.21
C MET A 614 -20.61 29.82 42.42
N GLN A 615 -19.40 29.99 41.87
CA GLN A 615 -19.06 31.14 41.03
C GLN A 615 -19.94 31.26 39.79
N LYS A 616 -20.35 30.13 39.19
CA LYS A 616 -21.23 30.11 38.02
C LYS A 616 -22.71 30.23 38.38
N ALA A 617 -23.15 29.58 39.46
CA ALA A 617 -24.54 29.58 39.89
C ALA A 617 -24.99 30.93 40.46
N THR A 618 -24.11 31.68 41.15
CA THR A 618 -24.45 32.98 41.77
C THR A 618 -25.07 33.98 40.78
N PRO A 619 -24.39 34.37 39.68
CA PRO A 619 -24.94 35.34 38.73
C PRO A 619 -26.20 34.80 38.03
N GLN A 620 -26.27 33.48 37.82
CA GLN A 620 -27.42 32.85 37.21
C GLN A 620 -28.66 32.93 38.12
N ILE A 621 -28.50 32.72 39.44
CA ILE A 621 -29.61 32.81 40.40
C ILE A 621 -30.14 34.23 40.44
N GLN A 622 -29.24 35.22 40.56
CA GLN A 622 -29.59 36.64 40.56
C GLN A 622 -30.42 37.02 39.33
N ARG A 623 -29.99 36.57 38.15
CA ARG A 623 -30.69 36.85 36.91
C ARG A 623 -32.08 36.20 36.83
N LEU A 624 -32.22 34.97 37.32
CA LEU A 624 -33.52 34.33 37.40
C LEU A 624 -34.45 35.05 38.39
N ASP A 625 -33.91 35.53 39.52
CA ASP A 625 -34.67 36.32 40.49
C ASP A 625 -35.13 37.66 39.92
N GLU A 626 -34.27 38.37 39.18
CA GLU A 626 -34.64 39.58 38.45
C GLU A 626 -35.77 39.32 37.44
N LEU A 627 -35.64 38.25 36.65
CA LEU A 627 -36.65 37.89 35.65
C LEU A 627 -37.98 37.53 36.32
N VAL A 628 -37.97 36.77 37.42
CA VAL A 628 -39.16 36.49 38.23
C VAL A 628 -39.75 37.80 38.78
N GLY A 629 -38.92 38.70 39.30
CA GLY A 629 -39.35 40.00 39.81
C GLY A 629 -40.08 40.83 38.76
N ILE A 630 -39.57 40.86 37.52
CA ILE A 630 -40.24 41.53 36.39
C ILE A 630 -41.55 40.82 36.04
N MET A 631 -41.56 39.49 35.99
CA MET A 631 -42.75 38.71 35.63
C MET A 631 -43.86 38.75 36.68
N GLU A 632 -43.54 39.08 37.93
CA GLU A 632 -44.50 39.22 39.03
C GLU A 632 -44.80 40.67 39.39
N ASN A 633 -44.14 41.64 38.76
CA ASN A 633 -44.37 43.05 39.01
C ASN A 633 -45.81 43.44 38.60
N PRO A 634 -46.66 43.92 39.54
CA PRO A 634 -48.03 44.32 39.25
C PRO A 634 -48.12 45.60 38.39
N ASP A 635 -47.07 46.42 38.37
CA ASP A 635 -47.02 47.67 37.59
C ASP A 635 -46.74 47.42 36.10
N ILE A 636 -46.37 46.19 35.73
CA ILE A 636 -46.12 45.80 34.33
C ILE A 636 -47.35 45.04 33.80
N PRO A 637 -48.05 45.56 32.77
CA PRO A 637 -49.22 44.92 32.20
C PRO A 637 -48.91 43.52 31.62
N ASP A 638 -49.83 42.58 31.80
CA ASP A 638 -49.77 41.29 31.14
C ASP A 638 -49.81 41.46 29.60
N GLY A 639 -49.03 40.66 28.88
CA GLY A 639 -48.77 40.81 27.45
C GLY A 639 -47.53 41.64 27.11
N THR A 640 -46.90 42.28 28.11
CA THR A 640 -45.67 43.06 27.88
C THR A 640 -44.50 42.15 27.48
N PRO A 641 -43.82 42.41 26.34
CA PRO A 641 -42.65 41.67 25.94
C PRO A 641 -41.45 42.03 26.84
N ILE A 642 -40.77 41.01 27.35
CA ILE A 642 -39.57 41.12 28.18
C ILE A 642 -38.39 40.64 27.35
N ALA A 643 -37.52 41.58 26.98
CA ALA A 643 -36.25 41.27 26.31
C ALA A 643 -35.13 41.24 27.35
N LEU A 644 -34.36 40.15 27.36
CA LEU A 644 -33.22 40.01 28.24
C LEU A 644 -32.01 40.77 27.67
N THR A 645 -31.36 41.58 28.49
CA THR A 645 -30.00 42.10 28.22
C THR A 645 -29.02 40.96 28.47
N GLY A 646 -28.81 40.12 27.46
CA GLY A 646 -27.94 38.94 27.57
C GLY A 646 -26.48 39.31 27.79
N THR A 647 -25.70 38.37 28.34
CA THR A 647 -24.24 38.53 28.57
C THR A 647 -23.43 37.95 27.41
N ASP A 648 -24.02 37.92 26.23
CA ASP A 648 -23.72 36.93 25.21
C ASP A 648 -23.22 37.53 23.89
N PHE A 649 -22.35 36.79 23.20
CA PHE A 649 -22.04 37.04 21.79
C PHE A 649 -23.26 36.67 20.92
N ASN A 650 -23.55 37.47 19.90
CA ASN A 650 -24.47 37.06 18.83
C ASN A 650 -23.79 35.96 17.99
N HIS A 651 -24.50 34.88 17.67
CA HIS A 651 -23.96 33.76 16.87
C HIS A 651 -23.55 34.20 15.46
N GLU A 652 -24.29 35.14 14.86
CA GLU A 652 -23.92 35.73 13.58
C GLU A 652 -22.60 36.49 13.72
N SER A 653 -22.38 37.19 14.83
CA SER A 653 -21.12 37.88 15.12
C SER A 653 -19.94 36.92 15.25
N LEU A 654 -20.12 35.72 15.82
CA LEU A 654 -19.05 34.70 15.85
C LEU A 654 -18.74 34.14 14.45
N ILE A 655 -19.76 33.88 13.64
CA ILE A 655 -19.58 33.41 12.26
C ILE A 655 -18.84 34.48 11.46
N VAL A 656 -19.26 35.74 11.61
CA VAL A 656 -18.61 36.89 10.98
C VAL A 656 -17.17 37.05 11.49
N GLN A 657 -16.90 36.89 12.79
CA GLN A 657 -15.55 36.90 13.36
C GLN A 657 -14.66 35.78 12.80
N ASP A 658 -15.16 34.55 12.73
CA ASP A 658 -14.42 33.41 12.18
C ASP A 658 -14.12 33.60 10.68
N GLN A 659 -15.09 34.11 9.90
CA GLN A 659 -14.89 34.39 8.48
C GLN A 659 -13.99 35.61 8.24
N ALA A 660 -14.10 36.66 9.05
CA ALA A 660 -13.23 37.82 9.00
C ALA A 660 -11.78 37.42 9.33
N ALA A 661 -11.57 36.59 10.35
CA ALA A 661 -10.26 36.05 10.69
C ALA A 661 -9.67 35.20 9.54
N LYS A 662 -10.49 34.36 8.89
CA LYS A 662 -10.09 33.61 7.69
C LYS A 662 -9.76 34.52 6.50
N ALA A 663 -10.44 35.66 6.38
CA ALA A 663 -10.21 36.66 5.35
C ALA A 663 -9.10 37.66 5.70
N GLY A 664 -8.48 37.57 6.88
CA GLY A 664 -7.46 38.52 7.35
C GLY A 664 -8.01 39.92 7.69
N VAL A 665 -9.31 40.03 7.96
CA VAL A 665 -10.00 41.28 8.31
C VAL A 665 -10.12 41.38 9.83
N GLU A 666 -9.63 42.49 10.40
CA GLU A 666 -9.78 42.79 11.83
C GLU A 666 -11.11 43.52 12.06
N LEU A 667 -12.02 42.90 12.82
CA LEU A 667 -13.29 43.51 13.19
C LEU A 667 -13.07 44.45 14.38
N LEU A 668 -13.43 45.71 14.21
CA LEU A 668 -13.30 46.71 15.26
C LEU A 668 -14.31 46.48 16.38
N ASP A 669 -13.83 46.49 17.63
CA ASP A 669 -14.67 46.42 18.82
C ASP A 669 -15.37 47.77 19.05
N ARG A 670 -16.69 47.79 18.83
CA ARG A 670 -17.52 48.99 18.94
C ARG A 670 -17.59 49.53 20.36
N GLU A 671 -17.57 48.67 21.39
CA GLU A 671 -17.60 49.14 22.78
C GLU A 671 -16.27 49.79 23.15
N LYS A 672 -15.17 49.20 22.69
CA LYS A 672 -13.83 49.76 22.86
C LYS A 672 -13.67 51.09 22.13
N LEU A 673 -14.17 51.19 20.90
CA LEU A 673 -14.21 52.45 20.13
C LEU A 673 -15.08 53.53 20.80
N ALA A 674 -16.23 53.15 21.37
CA ALA A 674 -17.09 54.08 22.10
C ALA A 674 -16.43 54.61 23.38
N LEU A 675 -15.71 53.76 24.10
CA LEU A 675 -14.93 54.11 25.29
C LEU A 675 -13.73 55.02 24.95
N GLU A 676 -13.06 54.75 23.83
CA GLU A 676 -11.80 55.41 23.46
C GLU A 676 -12.03 56.72 22.68
N PHE A 677 -13.11 56.81 21.90
CA PHE A 677 -13.37 57.94 20.99
C PHE A 677 -14.74 58.61 21.19
N GLY A 678 -15.54 58.16 22.15
CA GLY A 678 -16.86 58.72 22.47
C GLY A 678 -18.01 58.20 21.59
N GLY A 679 -19.23 58.37 22.08
CA GLY A 679 -20.45 57.88 21.41
C GLY A 679 -20.70 58.51 20.03
N ASP A 680 -20.22 59.74 19.82
CA ASP A 680 -20.43 60.51 18.58
C ASP A 680 -19.71 59.87 17.38
N LEU A 681 -18.53 59.27 17.57
CA LEU A 681 -17.82 58.56 16.51
C LEU A 681 -18.62 57.33 16.06
N ILE A 682 -19.25 56.62 17.00
CA ILE A 682 -20.08 55.46 16.71
C ILE A 682 -21.33 55.88 15.91
N GLU A 683 -21.93 57.03 16.23
CA GLU A 683 -23.03 57.58 15.45
C GLU A 683 -22.60 58.00 14.04
N CYS A 684 -21.47 58.67 13.88
CA CYS A 684 -20.93 59.01 12.57
C CYS A 684 -20.64 57.76 11.71
N LEU A 685 -20.08 56.70 12.31
CA LEU A 685 -19.84 55.43 11.62
C LEU A 685 -21.14 54.73 11.20
N LYS A 686 -22.23 54.91 11.94
CA LYS A 686 -23.56 54.40 11.56
C LYS A 686 -24.20 55.16 10.40
N MET A 687 -23.77 56.39 10.13
CA MET A 687 -24.26 57.19 8.99
C MET A 687 -23.49 56.93 7.69
N LEU A 688 -22.36 56.23 7.76
CA LEU A 688 -21.49 55.91 6.61
C LEU A 688 -21.78 54.52 5.99
N VAL A 689 -22.63 53.74 6.63
CA VAL A 689 -23.24 52.50 6.13
C VAL A 689 -24.67 52.83 5.75
#